data_AF-A0AA88GHW6-F1
#
_entry.id   AF-A0AA88GHW6-F1
#
_cell.length_a   1.000
_cell.length_b   1.000
_cell.length_c   1.000
_cell.angle_alpha   90.00
_cell.angle_beta   90.00
_cell.angle_gamma   90.00
#
_symmetry.space_group_name_H-M   'P 1'
#
loop_
_entity.id
_entity.type
_entity.pdbx_description
1 polymer ?
#
loop_
_entity_poly.entity_id
_entity_poly.type
_entity_poly.pdbx_seq_one_letter_code
_entity_poly.pdbx_strand_id
1 'polypeptide(L)'
;MALQSSREACESRMLATSAQLNHPFNVFISSNNEVYIADFCNHRVRKILTNGMITTIAGNGTQGYNGDNQLATNAQLNGPSSVFVSSNNEVYIAEYCNHRIRKILTNGMITMIAGNGTGGYNGDNQLAKNAQLNFPISVFVSSNNEIFIADYYNHRIRKILTNGMITTIAGNGTQGYNGDNQLAKNAQLNFPISVFVSSNNEIFIADTSNHRIRKILTNGMITTIAGNGTGGYNGDNQLAKNAQLNGPSSVFVSSNNEVYIADSKNYRIRKILTNGMITTIAGNGTQGYNGDSTHQPSLSHFSPFISHISKHERDMIPNTKLIVFQPLFEKLYPHFHSTILKDLNLLSSMSCHEHESIQHFIDLVLYDPDKVEEPKDRNELLEQLYILGLARGDFMKWKNDYISILLEKHITSDNVIDTLLTIEQFLTKKPSHSIMSKLKNYCLEFIQMKLREGCRLYEDERMMTFSVEIFKRASITSLTPIILEDENETSLTPQQAFEKLWNDKGTSDVRIKLSHKNNNSFIYAHRTILASRGKLFEAMFNSGSQSQDLYYDTEELIFTLVPPTPQDAISLEYIVKYCYNQLEQIEPEHAISLILTASMNEMPELVSLAFAAIQIDCDNYFEIANSLDFENDLFSDVIQNMIDFGVHHRHELFKEAATVHQLPLPLLHKLFVKLANM
;
A
#
# COMPACT_ATOMS: atom_id res chain seq x y z
N MET A 1 51.20 22.36 16.43
CA MET A 1 51.49 21.63 15.16
C MET A 1 50.46 20.51 14.93
N ALA A 2 49.16 20.82 14.92
CA ALA A 2 48.10 19.84 14.63
C ALA A 2 46.78 20.48 14.17
N LEU A 3 46.84 21.59 13.42
CA LEU A 3 45.65 22.29 12.89
C LEU A 3 45.91 22.92 11.51
N GLN A 4 46.75 22.30 10.69
CA GLN A 4 47.09 22.84 9.36
C GLN A 4 47.37 21.76 8.31
N SER A 5 46.70 20.60 8.39
CA SER A 5 46.83 19.53 7.38
C SER A 5 45.49 19.03 6.81
N SER A 6 44.37 19.71 7.05
CA SER A 6 43.06 19.34 6.49
C SER A 6 42.51 20.28 5.41
N ARG A 7 43.33 21.19 4.86
CA ARG A 7 42.91 22.14 3.81
C ARG A 7 43.43 21.86 2.40
N GLU A 8 44.12 20.76 2.17
CA GLU A 8 44.55 20.34 0.82
C GLU A 8 44.00 18.95 0.48
N ALA A 9 42.71 18.92 0.14
CA ALA A 9 42.08 17.99 -0.83
C ALA A 9 40.55 18.24 -0.86
N CYS A 10 40.13 19.51 -0.97
CA CYS A 10 38.77 19.83 -1.37
C CYS A 10 38.70 19.78 -2.90
N GLU A 11 38.91 18.61 -3.49
CA GLU A 11 38.54 18.40 -4.90
C GLU A 11 37.01 18.34 -4.98
N SER A 12 36.45 19.44 -5.51
CA SER A 12 35.09 19.66 -6.03
C SER A 12 34.11 18.49 -5.87
N ARG A 13 33.68 18.26 -4.65
CA ARG A 13 32.59 17.35 -4.32
C ARG A 13 31.29 18.09 -4.55
N MET A 14 30.72 17.96 -5.75
CA MET A 14 29.46 18.60 -6.14
C MET A 14 28.36 17.56 -6.34
N LEU A 15 27.10 17.97 -6.23
CA LEU A 15 25.97 17.12 -6.59
C LEU A 15 26.11 16.69 -8.05
N ALA A 16 25.88 15.40 -8.33
CA ALA A 16 25.99 14.85 -9.69
C ALA A 16 25.06 15.58 -10.67
N THR A 17 23.89 16.04 -10.21
CA THR A 17 22.91 16.81 -10.99
C THR A 17 23.38 18.21 -11.38
N SER A 18 24.41 18.74 -10.72
CA SER A 18 25.02 20.04 -11.03
C SER A 18 26.31 19.92 -11.83
N ALA A 19 26.79 18.69 -12.07
CA ALA A 19 28.05 18.47 -12.74
C ALA A 19 27.93 18.59 -14.26
N GLN A 20 28.88 19.28 -14.88
CA GLN A 20 29.00 19.31 -16.32
C GLN A 20 29.82 18.12 -16.80
N LEU A 21 29.17 17.23 -17.55
CA LEU A 21 29.80 16.16 -18.31
C LEU A 21 29.94 16.58 -19.76
N ASN A 22 30.93 16.06 -20.48
CA ASN A 22 31.18 16.40 -21.86
C ASN A 22 31.29 15.12 -22.72
N HIS A 23 30.27 14.89 -23.54
CA HIS A 23 30.11 13.67 -24.36
C HIS A 23 30.32 12.35 -23.59
N PRO A 24 29.61 12.09 -22.47
CA PRO A 24 29.77 10.82 -21.75
C PRO A 24 29.41 9.65 -22.68
N PHE A 25 30.32 8.68 -22.82
CA PHE A 25 30.20 7.61 -23.82
C PHE A 25 29.63 6.31 -23.26
N ASN A 26 29.84 6.06 -21.96
CA ASN A 26 29.42 4.85 -21.28
C ASN A 26 29.14 5.11 -19.80
N VAL A 27 28.19 4.35 -19.27
CA VAL A 27 27.82 4.33 -17.86
C VAL A 27 27.79 2.89 -17.37
N PHE A 28 28.24 2.66 -16.15
CA PHE A 28 28.21 1.36 -15.48
C PHE A 28 27.71 1.51 -14.04
N ILE A 29 26.94 0.55 -13.56
CA ILE A 29 26.46 0.49 -12.17
C ILE A 29 27.13 -0.72 -11.51
N SER A 30 27.89 -0.49 -10.44
CA SER A 30 28.53 -1.57 -9.69
C SER A 30 27.53 -2.33 -8.81
N SER A 31 27.95 -3.49 -8.29
CA SER A 31 27.15 -4.27 -7.33
C SER A 31 26.82 -3.52 -6.03
N ASN A 32 27.54 -2.42 -5.75
CA ASN A 32 27.30 -1.57 -4.59
C ASN A 32 26.41 -0.36 -4.92
N ASN A 33 25.71 -0.40 -6.06
CA ASN A 33 24.85 0.68 -6.57
C ASN A 33 25.57 2.03 -6.80
N GLU A 34 26.88 1.99 -7.03
CA GLU A 34 27.67 3.16 -7.40
C GLU A 34 27.71 3.31 -8.92
N VAL A 35 27.57 4.53 -9.43
CA VAL A 35 27.49 4.79 -10.88
C VAL A 35 28.82 5.34 -11.37
N TYR A 36 29.36 4.75 -12.43
CA TYR A 36 30.62 5.13 -13.05
C TYR A 36 30.35 5.64 -14.46
N ILE A 37 31.00 6.74 -14.84
CA ILE A 37 30.76 7.42 -16.12
C ILE A 37 32.10 7.64 -16.81
N ALA A 38 32.20 7.21 -18.06
CA ALA A 38 33.30 7.56 -18.96
C ALA A 38 33.01 8.93 -19.59
N ASP A 39 33.58 9.99 -19.02
CA ASP A 39 33.38 11.39 -19.38
C ASP A 39 34.37 11.77 -20.49
N PHE A 40 34.07 11.30 -21.70
CA PHE A 40 34.98 11.13 -22.84
C PHE A 40 35.77 12.41 -23.19
N CYS A 41 35.06 13.52 -23.44
CA CYS A 41 35.69 14.79 -23.86
C CYS A 41 36.29 15.57 -22.70
N ASN A 42 35.95 15.24 -21.46
CA ASN A 42 36.65 15.77 -20.28
C ASN A 42 37.85 14.92 -19.87
N HIS A 43 38.14 13.82 -20.59
CA HIS A 43 39.29 12.94 -20.34
C HIS A 43 39.34 12.40 -18.91
N ARG A 44 38.15 12.07 -18.37
CA ARG A 44 37.96 11.63 -16.98
C ARG A 44 37.07 10.42 -16.90
N VAL A 45 37.26 9.65 -15.83
CA VAL A 45 36.28 8.69 -15.34
C VAL A 45 35.70 9.25 -14.05
N ARG A 46 34.37 9.34 -14.00
CA ARG A 46 33.63 9.93 -12.88
C ARG A 46 32.91 8.81 -12.12
N LYS A 47 32.72 9.02 -10.82
CA LYS A 47 31.98 8.13 -9.92
C LYS A 47 30.93 8.95 -9.18
N ILE A 48 29.67 8.53 -9.24
CA ILE A 48 28.58 9.03 -8.41
C ILE A 48 28.47 8.12 -7.19
N LEU A 49 28.59 8.73 -6.03
CA LEU A 49 28.47 8.09 -4.72
C LEU A 49 26.99 7.91 -4.35
N THR A 50 26.72 7.01 -3.39
CA THR A 50 25.36 6.75 -2.90
C THR A 50 24.66 7.99 -2.30
N ASN A 51 25.42 8.98 -1.85
CA ASN A 51 24.92 10.27 -1.38
C ASN A 51 24.64 11.29 -2.51
N GLY A 52 24.69 10.87 -3.79
CA GLY A 52 24.40 11.71 -4.95
C GLY A 52 25.52 12.66 -5.37
N MET A 53 26.69 12.63 -4.71
CA MET A 53 27.85 13.44 -5.10
C MET A 53 28.64 12.77 -6.21
N ILE A 54 29.25 13.56 -7.10
CA ILE A 54 30.15 13.06 -8.14
C ILE A 54 31.61 13.41 -7.84
N THR A 55 32.51 12.46 -8.08
CA THR A 55 33.97 12.62 -7.96
C THR A 55 34.68 12.10 -9.21
N THR A 56 35.90 12.57 -9.45
CA THR A 56 36.80 11.97 -10.45
C THR A 56 37.56 10.82 -9.80
N ILE A 57 37.68 9.70 -10.50
CA ILE A 57 38.46 8.53 -10.02
C ILE A 57 39.65 8.19 -10.92
N ALA A 58 39.65 8.69 -12.17
CA ALA A 58 40.79 8.61 -13.06
C ALA A 58 40.77 9.76 -14.06
N GLY A 59 41.95 10.18 -14.50
CA GLY A 59 42.09 11.30 -15.43
C GLY A 59 42.18 12.65 -14.70
N ASN A 60 43.22 13.42 -14.97
CA ASN A 60 43.36 14.78 -14.45
C ASN A 60 42.61 15.84 -15.30
N GLY A 61 42.07 15.44 -16.46
CA GLY A 61 41.38 16.32 -17.41
C GLY A 61 42.25 16.81 -18.57
N THR A 62 43.55 16.53 -18.54
CA THR A 62 44.45 16.80 -19.67
C THR A 62 44.48 15.60 -20.60
N GLN A 63 44.26 15.84 -21.89
CA GLN A 63 44.37 14.84 -22.94
C GLN A 63 45.80 14.29 -23.01
N GLY A 64 45.97 12.97 -22.95
CA GLY A 64 47.29 12.35 -23.14
C GLY A 64 47.36 10.93 -22.62
N TYR A 65 48.57 10.43 -22.48
CA TYR A 65 48.86 9.14 -21.84
C TYR A 65 50.07 9.30 -20.93
N ASN A 66 49.87 9.11 -19.63
CA ASN A 66 50.93 9.00 -18.64
C ASN A 66 50.43 8.25 -17.37
N GLY A 67 51.28 8.24 -16.34
CA GLY A 67 50.85 7.91 -14.98
C GLY A 67 50.60 6.44 -14.72
N ASP A 68 51.09 5.53 -15.57
CA ASP A 68 51.12 4.11 -15.21
C ASP A 68 51.99 3.90 -13.97
N ASN A 69 51.49 3.08 -13.05
CA ASN A 69 52.00 2.88 -11.70
C ASN A 69 51.98 4.15 -10.83
N GLN A 70 51.05 5.07 -11.08
CA GLN A 70 50.75 6.22 -10.22
C GLN A 70 49.26 6.23 -9.87
N LEU A 71 48.83 7.13 -8.97
CA LEU A 71 47.41 7.32 -8.66
C LEU A 71 46.62 7.65 -9.93
N ALA A 72 45.48 6.98 -10.09
CA ALA A 72 44.65 7.11 -11.29
C ALA A 72 44.16 8.55 -11.54
N THR A 73 43.91 9.32 -10.48
CA THR A 73 43.50 10.73 -10.54
C THR A 73 44.57 11.65 -11.10
N ASN A 74 45.85 11.29 -11.00
CA ASN A 74 46.96 12.07 -11.55
C ASN A 74 47.27 11.74 -13.00
N ALA A 75 46.83 10.57 -13.48
CA ALA A 75 47.08 10.13 -14.83
C ALA A 75 46.33 10.98 -15.87
N GLN A 76 46.93 11.14 -17.05
CA GLN A 76 46.28 11.65 -18.25
C GLN A 76 45.56 10.50 -18.94
N LEU A 77 44.33 10.77 -19.37
CA LEU A 77 43.56 9.87 -20.21
C LEU A 77 43.30 10.54 -21.55
N ASN A 78 42.98 9.75 -22.58
CA ASN A 78 42.60 10.28 -23.89
C ASN A 78 41.35 9.57 -24.40
N GLY A 79 40.21 10.26 -24.29
CA GLY A 79 38.90 9.74 -24.70
C GLY A 79 38.54 8.42 -24.01
N PRO A 80 38.40 8.36 -22.68
CA PRO A 80 37.87 7.17 -22.04
C PRO A 80 36.44 6.92 -22.56
N SER A 81 36.21 5.79 -23.24
CA SER A 81 34.93 5.46 -23.89
C SER A 81 34.12 4.41 -23.14
N SER A 82 34.76 3.66 -22.24
CA SER A 82 34.09 2.63 -21.45
C SER A 82 34.68 2.57 -20.07
N VAL A 83 33.84 2.35 -19.07
CA VAL A 83 34.23 2.05 -17.71
C VAL A 83 33.49 0.80 -17.23
N PHE A 84 34.19 -0.14 -16.62
CA PHE A 84 33.61 -1.34 -16.04
C PHE A 84 34.22 -1.60 -14.67
N VAL A 85 33.43 -2.03 -13.69
CA VAL A 85 33.93 -2.38 -12.36
C VAL A 85 33.69 -3.87 -12.12
N SER A 86 34.76 -4.63 -11.88
CA SER A 86 34.65 -6.06 -11.59
C SER A 86 34.10 -6.32 -10.19
N SER A 87 33.72 -7.57 -9.91
CA SER A 87 33.29 -8.01 -8.57
C SER A 87 34.35 -7.80 -7.48
N ASN A 88 35.62 -7.62 -7.86
CA ASN A 88 36.73 -7.34 -6.95
C ASN A 88 36.99 -5.83 -6.76
N ASN A 89 36.07 -4.97 -7.21
CA ASN A 89 36.17 -3.50 -7.19
C ASN A 89 37.34 -2.92 -8.00
N GLU A 90 37.85 -3.66 -8.97
CA GLU A 90 38.85 -3.15 -9.90
C GLU A 90 38.15 -2.46 -11.07
N VAL A 91 38.67 -1.30 -11.50
CA VAL A 91 38.03 -0.48 -12.55
C VAL A 91 38.80 -0.64 -13.85
N TYR A 92 38.12 -1.00 -14.92
CA TYR A 92 38.67 -1.18 -16.26
C TYR A 92 38.20 -0.06 -17.17
N ILE A 93 39.12 0.52 -17.94
CA ILE A 93 38.89 1.69 -18.76
C ILE A 93 39.35 1.39 -20.19
N ALA A 94 38.45 1.55 -21.16
CA ALA A 94 38.86 1.60 -22.56
C ALA A 94 39.24 3.03 -22.92
N GLU A 95 40.51 3.25 -23.29
CA GLU A 95 40.97 4.54 -23.76
C GLU A 95 40.99 4.54 -25.30
N TYR A 96 39.90 5.02 -25.86
CA TYR A 96 39.63 4.99 -27.30
C TYR A 96 40.78 5.60 -28.11
N CYS A 97 41.19 6.82 -27.78
CA CYS A 97 42.21 7.55 -28.54
C CYS A 97 43.65 7.11 -28.22
N ASN A 98 43.87 6.40 -27.11
CA ASN A 98 45.20 5.88 -26.74
C ASN A 98 45.40 4.41 -27.15
N HIS A 99 44.44 3.80 -27.86
CA HIS A 99 44.54 2.44 -28.39
C HIS A 99 44.85 1.35 -27.34
N ARG A 100 44.27 1.49 -26.13
CA ARG A 100 44.60 0.62 -25.00
C ARG A 100 43.47 0.46 -24.00
N ILE A 101 43.62 -0.57 -23.15
CA ILE A 101 42.80 -0.79 -21.96
C ILE A 101 43.67 -0.59 -20.73
N ARG A 102 43.19 0.23 -19.79
CA ARG A 102 43.82 0.46 -18.49
C ARG A 102 42.97 -0.08 -17.35
N LYS A 103 43.62 -0.34 -16.23
CA LYS A 103 43.02 -0.90 -15.01
C LYS A 103 43.45 -0.07 -13.81
N ILE A 104 42.49 0.31 -12.96
CA ILE A 104 42.73 0.85 -11.63
C ILE A 104 42.71 -0.32 -10.65
N LEU A 105 43.82 -0.50 -9.93
CA LEU A 105 43.98 -1.48 -8.87
C LEU A 105 43.24 -1.02 -7.60
N THR A 106 43.00 -1.94 -6.67
CA THR A 106 42.31 -1.65 -5.40
C THR A 106 43.03 -0.61 -4.53
N ASN A 107 44.34 -0.41 -4.73
CA ASN A 107 45.13 0.64 -4.08
C ASN A 107 45.04 2.01 -4.78
N GLY A 108 44.20 2.16 -5.81
CA GLY A 108 44.01 3.40 -6.57
C GLY A 108 45.06 3.68 -7.64
N MET A 109 46.06 2.81 -7.81
CA MET A 109 47.05 2.95 -8.88
C MET A 109 46.47 2.48 -10.22
N ILE A 110 46.86 3.15 -11.31
CA ILE A 110 46.43 2.78 -12.66
C ILE A 110 47.57 2.12 -13.45
N THR A 111 47.24 1.13 -14.27
CA THR A 111 48.21 0.39 -15.10
C THR A 111 47.60 -0.01 -16.45
N MET A 112 48.44 -0.27 -17.45
CA MET A 112 48.01 -0.77 -18.76
C MET A 112 47.95 -2.30 -18.77
N ILE A 113 46.85 -2.85 -19.27
CA ILE A 113 46.63 -4.31 -19.33
C ILE A 113 46.55 -4.87 -20.75
N ALA A 114 46.21 -4.04 -21.75
CA ALA A 114 46.18 -4.43 -23.15
C ALA A 114 46.37 -3.22 -24.07
N GLY A 115 46.94 -3.44 -25.26
CA GLY A 115 47.18 -2.39 -26.23
C GLY A 115 48.50 -1.67 -25.99
N ASN A 116 49.40 -1.72 -26.96
CA ASN A 116 50.73 -1.09 -26.90
C ASN A 116 50.73 0.40 -27.27
N GLY A 117 49.57 1.00 -27.54
CA GLY A 117 49.42 2.39 -27.94
C GLY A 117 49.53 2.68 -29.43
N THR A 118 49.86 1.68 -30.26
CA THR A 118 49.82 1.80 -31.72
C THR A 118 48.51 1.22 -32.25
N GLY A 119 47.74 2.03 -32.98
CA GLY A 119 46.51 1.60 -33.65
C GLY A 119 46.79 0.54 -34.70
N GLY A 120 46.16 -0.63 -34.60
CA GLY A 120 46.31 -1.70 -35.59
C GLY A 120 45.96 -3.09 -35.06
N TYR A 121 46.33 -4.13 -35.81
CA TYR A 121 46.20 -5.54 -35.43
C TYR A 121 47.47 -6.29 -35.84
N ASN A 122 48.18 -6.85 -34.87
CA ASN A 122 49.42 -7.61 -35.07
C ASN A 122 49.30 -9.09 -34.66
N GLY A 123 48.08 -9.65 -34.71
CA GLY A 123 47.84 -11.07 -34.44
C GLY A 123 47.30 -11.40 -33.05
N ASP A 124 47.02 -12.69 -32.87
CA ASP A 124 46.54 -13.32 -31.63
C ASP A 124 47.63 -14.18 -30.98
N ASN A 125 47.37 -14.70 -29.78
CA ASN A 125 48.26 -15.58 -29.00
C ASN A 125 49.58 -14.92 -28.58
N GLN A 126 49.55 -13.61 -28.37
CA GLN A 126 50.63 -12.82 -27.80
C GLN A 126 50.16 -12.18 -26.49
N LEU A 127 51.10 -11.71 -25.67
CA LEU A 127 50.75 -10.96 -24.44
C LEU A 127 49.90 -9.74 -24.79
N ALA A 128 48.80 -9.55 -24.05
CA ALA A 128 47.83 -8.48 -24.32
C ALA A 128 48.46 -7.08 -24.34
N LYS A 129 49.46 -6.84 -23.47
CA LYS A 129 50.24 -5.59 -23.41
C LYS A 129 51.09 -5.30 -24.66
N ASN A 130 51.43 -6.32 -25.44
CA ASN A 130 52.22 -6.18 -26.67
C ASN A 130 51.33 -6.06 -27.92
N ALA A 131 50.04 -6.41 -27.79
CA ALA A 131 49.11 -6.39 -28.89
C ALA A 131 48.78 -4.95 -29.33
N GLN A 132 48.52 -4.79 -30.62
CA GLN A 132 47.88 -3.60 -31.17
C GLN A 132 46.36 -3.77 -31.07
N LEU A 133 45.71 -2.71 -30.59
CA LEU A 133 44.26 -2.53 -30.63
C LEU A 133 44.00 -1.29 -31.48
N ASN A 134 42.85 -1.20 -32.13
CA ASN A 134 42.52 -0.06 -32.98
C ASN A 134 41.24 0.63 -32.50
N PHE A 135 41.46 1.71 -31.75
CA PHE A 135 40.45 2.45 -31.00
C PHE A 135 39.48 1.54 -30.22
N PRO A 136 39.97 0.75 -29.23
CA PRO A 136 39.10 -0.12 -28.46
C PRO A 136 38.05 0.73 -27.74
N ILE A 137 36.78 0.40 -27.92
CA ILE A 137 35.68 1.28 -27.50
C ILE A 137 34.94 0.78 -26.26
N SER A 138 34.94 -0.53 -26.02
CA SER A 138 34.32 -1.15 -24.85
C SER A 138 35.22 -2.18 -24.20
N VAL A 139 35.17 -2.26 -22.87
CA VAL A 139 35.76 -3.32 -22.06
C VAL A 139 34.71 -3.89 -21.12
N PHE A 140 34.65 -5.21 -20.99
CA PHE A 140 33.77 -5.93 -20.09
C PHE A 140 34.55 -7.03 -19.37
N VAL A 141 34.27 -7.26 -18.08
CA VAL A 141 34.87 -8.35 -17.31
C VAL A 141 33.78 -9.29 -16.81
N SER A 142 33.85 -10.57 -17.17
CA SER A 142 32.87 -11.56 -16.72
C SER A 142 33.02 -11.92 -15.25
N SER A 143 32.03 -12.61 -14.69
CA SER A 143 32.09 -13.18 -13.33
C SER A 143 33.29 -14.11 -13.11
N ASN A 144 33.80 -14.73 -14.19
CA ASN A 144 35.01 -15.57 -14.16
C ASN A 144 36.31 -14.76 -14.32
N ASN A 145 36.26 -13.43 -14.20
CA ASN A 145 37.39 -12.51 -14.42
C ASN A 145 37.99 -12.57 -15.84
N GLU A 146 37.20 -12.96 -16.84
CA GLU A 146 37.64 -12.94 -18.23
C GLU A 146 37.36 -11.56 -18.83
N ILE A 147 38.35 -11.00 -19.54
CA ILE A 147 38.27 -9.63 -20.07
C ILE A 147 37.97 -9.67 -21.56
N PHE A 148 36.93 -8.97 -21.97
CA PHE A 148 36.46 -8.86 -23.35
C PHE A 148 36.57 -7.41 -23.81
N ILE A 149 37.00 -7.23 -25.07
CA ILE A 149 37.28 -5.92 -25.65
C ILE A 149 36.59 -5.82 -27.01
N ALA A 150 35.82 -4.76 -27.22
CA ALA A 150 35.35 -4.39 -28.55
C ALA A 150 36.44 -3.58 -29.26
N ASP A 151 37.16 -4.24 -30.16
CA ASP A 151 38.28 -3.70 -30.93
C ASP A 151 37.73 -3.07 -32.23
N TYR A 152 37.16 -1.88 -32.05
CA TYR A 152 36.19 -1.23 -32.93
C TYR A 152 36.63 -1.13 -34.40
N TYR A 153 37.79 -0.53 -34.69
CA TYR A 153 38.30 -0.38 -36.05
C TYR A 153 38.98 -1.64 -36.60
N ASN A 154 39.25 -2.63 -35.74
CA ASN A 154 39.69 -3.95 -36.18
C ASN A 154 38.53 -4.90 -36.45
N HIS A 155 37.28 -4.48 -36.27
CA HIS A 155 36.07 -5.28 -36.53
C HIS A 155 36.06 -6.63 -35.79
N ARG A 156 36.52 -6.63 -34.54
CA ARG A 156 36.71 -7.83 -33.73
C ARG A 156 36.24 -7.64 -32.29
N ILE A 157 35.82 -8.73 -31.68
CA ILE A 157 35.76 -8.87 -30.23
C ILE A 157 36.98 -9.69 -29.79
N ARG A 158 37.79 -9.11 -28.91
CA ARG A 158 39.01 -9.72 -28.38
C ARG A 158 38.77 -10.19 -26.94
N LYS A 159 39.48 -11.23 -26.51
CA LYS A 159 39.47 -11.76 -25.15
C LYS A 159 40.90 -11.85 -24.62
N ILE A 160 41.12 -11.39 -23.40
CA ILE A 160 42.35 -11.66 -22.65
C ILE A 160 42.14 -12.94 -21.85
N LEU A 161 42.99 -13.93 -22.10
CA LEU A 161 43.01 -15.20 -21.40
C LEU A 161 43.65 -15.06 -20.03
N THR A 162 43.40 -16.03 -19.15
CA THR A 162 43.94 -16.04 -17.77
C THR A 162 45.47 -16.05 -17.72
N ASN A 163 46.14 -16.53 -18.77
CA ASN A 163 47.60 -16.48 -18.91
C ASN A 163 48.12 -15.14 -19.47
N GLY A 164 47.26 -14.13 -19.64
CA GLY A 164 47.61 -12.80 -20.13
C GLY A 164 47.75 -12.69 -21.65
N MET A 165 47.51 -13.76 -22.41
CA MET A 165 47.47 -13.70 -23.87
C MET A 165 46.16 -13.11 -24.40
N ILE A 166 46.20 -12.41 -25.53
CA ILE A 166 44.99 -11.93 -26.23
C ILE A 166 44.65 -12.82 -27.42
N THR A 167 43.36 -13.03 -27.66
CA THR A 167 42.84 -13.81 -28.79
C THR A 167 41.55 -13.21 -29.34
N THR A 168 41.21 -13.51 -30.59
CA THR A 168 39.94 -13.09 -31.21
C THR A 168 38.85 -14.14 -30.97
N ILE A 169 37.71 -13.72 -30.43
CA ILE A 169 36.57 -14.61 -30.17
C ILE A 169 35.43 -14.41 -31.18
N ALA A 170 35.33 -13.23 -31.81
CA ALA A 170 34.36 -12.95 -32.85
C ALA A 170 34.90 -11.90 -33.82
N GLY A 171 34.49 -11.98 -35.08
CA GLY A 171 34.99 -11.10 -36.14
C GLY A 171 36.27 -11.63 -36.78
N ASN A 172 36.34 -11.64 -38.10
CA ASN A 172 37.53 -12.03 -38.85
C ASN A 172 38.41 -10.82 -39.26
N GLY A 173 37.96 -9.60 -38.97
CA GLY A 173 38.62 -8.35 -39.32
C GLY A 173 38.23 -7.71 -40.64
N THR A 174 37.42 -8.40 -41.44
CA THR A 174 36.81 -7.80 -42.63
C THR A 174 35.53 -7.11 -42.19
N GLN A 175 35.44 -5.81 -42.52
CA GLN A 175 34.22 -5.04 -42.33
C GLN A 175 33.08 -5.66 -43.16
N GLY A 176 31.97 -6.01 -42.53
CA GLY A 176 30.80 -6.50 -43.26
C GLY A 176 29.89 -7.38 -42.42
N TYR A 177 29.03 -8.13 -43.11
CA TYR A 177 28.13 -9.13 -42.54
C TYR A 177 28.06 -10.34 -43.49
N ASN A 178 28.27 -11.54 -42.96
CA ASN A 178 28.23 -12.78 -43.74
C ASN A 178 27.32 -13.86 -43.12
N GLY A 179 26.29 -13.46 -42.36
CA GLY A 179 25.25 -14.38 -41.90
C GLY A 179 25.44 -14.97 -40.48
N ASP A 180 24.43 -15.76 -40.09
CA ASP A 180 24.36 -16.50 -38.82
C ASP A 180 24.70 -17.99 -39.02
N ASN A 181 24.88 -18.73 -37.92
CA ASN A 181 25.18 -20.17 -37.87
C ASN A 181 26.58 -20.56 -38.38
N GLN A 182 27.54 -19.66 -38.24
CA GLN A 182 28.96 -19.94 -38.46
C GLN A 182 29.74 -19.69 -37.17
N LEU A 183 30.96 -20.22 -37.10
CA LEU A 183 31.87 -19.92 -35.99
C LEU A 183 32.07 -18.41 -35.85
N ALA A 184 31.93 -17.88 -34.64
CA ALA A 184 31.98 -16.44 -34.38
C ALA A 184 33.27 -15.77 -34.89
N LYS A 185 34.41 -16.46 -34.78
CA LYS A 185 35.72 -15.99 -35.30
C LYS A 185 35.80 -15.85 -36.83
N ASN A 186 34.92 -16.55 -37.57
CA ASN A 186 34.86 -16.48 -39.03
C ASN A 186 33.86 -15.43 -39.52
N ALA A 187 32.98 -14.96 -38.65
CA ALA A 187 31.98 -13.96 -38.99
C ALA A 187 32.62 -12.61 -39.30
N GLN A 188 31.99 -11.84 -40.18
CA GLN A 188 32.27 -10.42 -40.38
C GLN A 188 31.44 -9.62 -39.38
N LEU A 189 32.09 -8.68 -38.71
CA LEU A 189 31.45 -7.66 -37.88
C LEU A 189 31.72 -6.30 -38.52
N ASN A 190 30.90 -5.30 -38.19
CA ASN A 190 31.04 -3.97 -38.72
C ASN A 190 30.97 -2.95 -37.59
N PHE A 191 32.14 -2.44 -37.21
CA PHE A 191 32.32 -1.48 -36.11
C PHE A 191 31.60 -1.89 -34.82
N PRO A 192 31.92 -3.05 -34.22
CA PRO A 192 31.23 -3.49 -33.01
C PRO A 192 31.56 -2.54 -31.85
N ILE A 193 30.55 -2.02 -31.16
CA ILE A 193 30.74 -1.08 -30.04
C ILE A 193 30.74 -1.78 -28.69
N SER A 194 29.81 -2.68 -28.44
CA SER A 194 29.62 -3.27 -27.11
C SER A 194 29.78 -4.78 -27.14
N VAL A 195 30.41 -5.31 -26.10
CA VAL A 195 30.40 -6.73 -25.74
C VAL A 195 29.92 -6.85 -24.31
N PHE A 196 28.98 -7.78 -24.08
CA PHE A 196 28.44 -8.08 -22.76
C PHE A 196 28.43 -9.60 -22.57
N VAL A 197 28.77 -10.08 -21.37
CA VAL A 197 28.67 -11.50 -21.03
C VAL A 197 27.66 -11.66 -19.89
N SER A 198 26.59 -12.41 -20.14
CA SER A 198 25.56 -12.66 -19.13
C SER A 198 26.05 -13.57 -18.00
N SER A 199 25.28 -13.67 -16.92
CA SER A 199 25.52 -14.60 -15.81
C SER A 199 25.61 -16.06 -16.26
N ASN A 200 24.98 -16.40 -17.38
CA ASN A 200 25.01 -17.73 -18.01
C ASN A 200 26.20 -17.91 -18.97
N ASN A 201 27.19 -17.01 -18.95
CA ASN A 201 28.34 -16.98 -19.86
C ASN A 201 27.99 -16.85 -21.35
N GLU A 202 26.81 -16.30 -21.66
CA GLU A 202 26.43 -16.02 -23.04
C GLU A 202 26.96 -14.65 -23.47
N ILE A 203 27.55 -14.57 -24.68
CA ILE A 203 28.21 -13.35 -25.16
C ILE A 203 27.31 -12.63 -26.15
N PHE A 204 27.03 -11.36 -25.89
CA PHE A 204 26.22 -10.48 -26.70
C PHE A 204 27.09 -9.36 -27.28
N ILE A 205 26.85 -9.02 -28.55
CA ILE A 205 27.64 -8.05 -29.30
C ILE A 205 26.70 -7.06 -29.97
N ALA A 206 26.94 -5.76 -29.75
CA ALA A 206 26.33 -4.72 -30.57
C ALA A 206 27.15 -4.56 -31.86
N ASP A 207 26.69 -5.20 -32.94
CA ASP A 207 27.28 -5.13 -34.27
C ASP A 207 26.75 -3.87 -34.98
N THR A 208 27.22 -2.73 -34.47
CA THR A 208 26.55 -1.42 -34.58
C THR A 208 26.28 -0.98 -36.00
N SER A 209 27.27 -1.04 -36.89
CA SER A 209 27.10 -0.58 -38.28
C SER A 209 26.43 -1.63 -39.17
N ASN A 210 26.24 -2.86 -38.67
CA ASN A 210 25.34 -3.84 -39.26
C ASN A 210 23.93 -3.78 -38.68
N HIS A 211 23.64 -2.84 -37.77
CA HIS A 211 22.32 -2.61 -37.18
C HIS A 211 21.71 -3.86 -36.52
N ARG A 212 22.56 -4.62 -35.82
CA ARG A 212 22.18 -5.91 -35.21
C ARG A 212 22.74 -6.05 -33.80
N ILE A 213 22.01 -6.79 -32.98
CA ILE A 213 22.57 -7.44 -31.79
C ILE A 213 22.83 -8.91 -32.12
N ARG A 214 24.07 -9.34 -31.91
CA ARG A 214 24.52 -10.71 -32.17
C ARG A 214 24.76 -11.42 -30.85
N LYS A 215 24.57 -12.74 -30.83
CA LYS A 215 24.84 -13.62 -29.69
C LYS A 215 25.76 -14.74 -30.12
N ILE A 216 26.79 -15.04 -29.32
CA ILE A 216 27.61 -16.24 -29.47
C ILE A 216 26.99 -17.33 -28.60
N LEU A 217 26.62 -18.44 -29.25
CA LEU A 217 26.08 -19.63 -28.61
C LEU A 217 27.21 -20.43 -27.93
N THR A 218 26.84 -21.31 -27.00
CA THR A 218 27.79 -22.16 -26.26
C THR A 218 28.64 -23.08 -27.15
N ASN A 219 28.15 -23.41 -28.35
CA ASN A 219 28.89 -24.16 -29.37
C ASN A 219 29.83 -23.28 -30.22
N GLY A 220 29.99 -21.99 -29.88
CA GLY A 220 30.87 -21.04 -30.56
C GLY A 220 30.31 -20.45 -31.86
N MET A 221 29.06 -20.78 -32.24
CA MET A 221 28.40 -20.16 -33.39
C MET A 221 27.82 -18.79 -33.05
N ILE A 222 27.83 -17.87 -34.02
CA ILE A 222 27.17 -16.57 -33.89
C ILE A 222 25.78 -16.57 -34.52
N THR A 223 24.83 -15.89 -33.88
CA THR A 223 23.46 -15.70 -34.38
C THR A 223 22.97 -14.28 -34.12
N THR A 224 22.00 -13.80 -34.90
CA THR A 224 21.35 -12.49 -34.71
C THR A 224 20.13 -12.67 -33.81
N ILE A 225 20.06 -11.90 -32.73
CA ILE A 225 18.92 -11.93 -31.80
C ILE A 225 17.99 -10.73 -31.94
N ALA A 226 18.49 -9.61 -32.47
CA ALA A 226 17.70 -8.43 -32.77
C ALA A 226 18.29 -7.64 -33.94
N GLY A 227 17.42 -6.98 -34.71
CA GLY A 227 17.81 -6.21 -35.88
C GLY A 227 17.83 -7.06 -37.15
N ASN A 228 17.18 -6.55 -38.21
CA ASN A 228 17.16 -7.20 -39.53
C ASN A 228 18.31 -6.72 -40.45
N GLY A 229 19.09 -5.72 -40.01
CA GLY A 229 20.21 -5.15 -40.73
C GLY A 229 19.95 -3.89 -41.53
N THR A 230 18.69 -3.48 -41.65
CA THR A 230 18.34 -2.20 -42.24
C THR A 230 18.31 -1.14 -41.15
N GLY A 231 19.10 -0.08 -41.31
CA GLY A 231 19.11 1.06 -40.39
C GLY A 231 17.77 1.78 -40.42
N GLY A 232 17.09 1.86 -39.27
CA GLY A 232 15.79 2.52 -39.15
C GLY A 232 15.09 2.14 -37.85
N TYR A 233 13.86 2.62 -37.68
CA TYR A 233 13.00 2.31 -36.53
C TYR A 233 11.71 1.63 -36.99
N ASN A 234 11.55 0.36 -36.66
CA ASN A 234 10.33 -0.42 -36.89
C ASN A 234 10.32 -1.69 -36.00
N GLY A 235 9.18 -2.38 -35.95
CA GLY A 235 9.06 -3.74 -35.42
C GLY A 235 8.87 -3.84 -33.90
N ASP A 236 8.47 -2.75 -33.24
CA ASP A 236 7.95 -2.85 -31.87
C ASP A 236 6.71 -3.77 -31.86
N ASN A 237 6.58 -4.57 -30.80
CA ASN A 237 5.59 -5.63 -30.65
C ASN A 237 5.68 -6.73 -31.73
N GLN A 238 6.85 -6.89 -32.35
CA GLN A 238 7.16 -7.98 -33.27
C GLN A 238 8.44 -8.71 -32.83
N LEU A 239 8.73 -9.86 -33.45
CA LEU A 239 9.97 -10.60 -33.17
C LEU A 239 11.19 -9.71 -33.35
N ALA A 240 12.08 -9.70 -32.34
CA ALA A 240 13.23 -8.79 -32.29
C ALA A 240 14.15 -8.90 -33.52
N LYS A 241 14.32 -10.12 -34.07
CA LYS A 241 15.12 -10.37 -35.28
C LYS A 241 14.58 -9.68 -36.55
N ASN A 242 13.28 -9.34 -36.58
CA ASN A 242 12.63 -8.69 -37.71
C ASN A 242 12.65 -7.16 -37.59
N ALA A 243 12.87 -6.63 -36.39
CA ALA A 243 12.87 -5.20 -36.13
C ALA A 243 14.02 -4.48 -36.85
N GLN A 244 13.80 -3.21 -37.18
CA GLN A 244 14.87 -2.32 -37.60
C GLN A 244 15.48 -1.67 -36.36
N LEU A 245 16.79 -1.77 -36.24
CA LEU A 245 17.60 -1.01 -35.29
C LEU A 245 18.41 0.02 -36.09
N ASN A 246 18.90 1.06 -35.44
CA ASN A 246 19.74 2.07 -36.07
C ASN A 246 20.93 2.39 -35.17
N GLY A 247 22.07 1.79 -35.52
CA GLY A 247 23.32 1.96 -34.79
C GLY A 247 23.20 1.61 -33.30
N PRO A 248 22.82 0.37 -32.93
CA PRO A 248 22.78 -0.02 -31.53
C PRO A 248 24.19 0.11 -30.92
N SER A 249 24.32 0.88 -29.84
CA SER A 249 25.63 1.18 -29.23
C SER A 249 25.95 0.30 -28.03
N SER A 250 24.92 -0.23 -27.36
CA SER A 250 25.09 -1.04 -26.16
C SER A 250 24.04 -2.14 -26.09
N VAL A 251 24.43 -3.27 -25.50
CA VAL A 251 23.55 -4.35 -25.10
C VAL A 251 23.82 -4.68 -23.63
N PHE A 252 22.76 -4.82 -22.84
CA PHE A 252 22.82 -5.24 -21.44
C PHE A 252 21.84 -6.38 -21.23
N VAL A 253 22.24 -7.38 -20.45
CA VAL A 253 21.36 -8.49 -20.09
C VAL A 253 21.23 -8.55 -18.57
N SER A 254 20.01 -8.43 -18.07
CA SER A 254 19.74 -8.48 -16.62
C SER A 254 19.92 -9.90 -16.07
N SER A 255 19.94 -10.03 -14.74
CA SER A 255 19.95 -11.33 -14.05
C SER A 255 18.75 -12.22 -14.41
N ASN A 256 17.63 -11.63 -14.83
CA ASN A 256 16.43 -12.32 -15.28
C ASN A 256 16.46 -12.67 -16.79
N ASN A 257 17.62 -12.55 -17.44
CA ASN A 257 17.84 -12.74 -18.88
C ASN A 257 17.06 -11.79 -19.80
N GLU A 258 16.67 -10.62 -19.30
CA GLU A 258 16.04 -9.60 -20.14
C GLU A 258 17.11 -8.82 -20.90
N VAL A 259 16.93 -8.65 -22.20
CA VAL A 259 17.92 -7.98 -23.07
C VAL A 259 17.49 -6.55 -23.35
N TYR A 260 18.35 -5.59 -23.00
CA TYR A 260 18.16 -4.17 -23.21
C TYR A 260 19.15 -3.68 -24.27
N ILE A 261 18.67 -2.83 -25.19
CA ILE A 261 19.41 -2.36 -26.36
C ILE A 261 19.35 -0.84 -26.39
N ALA A 262 20.50 -0.19 -26.41
CA ALA A 262 20.59 1.23 -26.69
C ALA A 262 20.57 1.46 -28.21
N ASP A 263 19.39 1.73 -28.76
CA ASP A 263 19.13 1.95 -30.19
C ASP A 263 19.45 3.42 -30.57
N SER A 264 20.74 3.75 -30.50
CA SER A 264 21.19 5.14 -30.28
C SER A 264 20.83 6.12 -31.38
N LYS A 265 20.85 5.73 -32.66
CA LYS A 265 20.46 6.65 -33.74
C LYS A 265 18.94 6.75 -33.91
N ASN A 266 18.18 5.91 -33.20
CA ASN A 266 16.74 6.03 -33.04
C ASN A 266 16.35 6.68 -31.71
N TYR A 267 17.30 7.17 -30.91
CA TYR A 267 17.06 7.84 -29.62
C TYR A 267 16.15 7.06 -28.67
N ARG A 268 16.36 5.73 -28.59
CA ARG A 268 15.52 4.80 -27.83
C ARG A 268 16.32 3.78 -27.05
N ILE A 269 15.77 3.32 -25.94
CA ILE A 269 16.12 2.07 -25.28
C ILE A 269 15.01 1.06 -25.59
N ARG A 270 15.39 -0.08 -26.16
CA ARG A 270 14.47 -1.15 -26.53
C ARG A 270 14.78 -2.41 -25.72
N LYS A 271 13.74 -3.15 -25.36
CA LYS A 271 13.81 -4.38 -24.57
C LYS A 271 13.31 -5.55 -25.40
N ILE A 272 14.03 -6.67 -25.40
CA ILE A 272 13.53 -7.96 -25.88
C ILE A 272 12.81 -8.64 -24.72
N LEU A 273 11.52 -8.91 -24.91
CA LEU A 273 10.65 -9.62 -23.97
C LEU A 273 10.93 -11.13 -23.99
N THR A 274 10.49 -11.84 -22.95
CA THR A 274 10.68 -13.30 -22.81
C THR A 274 10.07 -14.10 -23.95
N ASN A 275 9.04 -13.58 -24.62
CA ASN A 275 8.43 -14.17 -25.81
C ASN A 275 9.19 -13.86 -27.12
N GLY A 276 10.34 -13.19 -27.04
CA GLY A 276 11.20 -12.85 -28.18
C GLY A 276 10.76 -11.60 -28.96
N MET A 277 9.70 -10.92 -28.53
CA MET A 277 9.30 -9.64 -29.13
C MET A 277 10.17 -8.49 -28.62
N ILE A 278 10.33 -7.43 -29.41
CA ILE A 278 11.01 -6.20 -29.00
C ILE A 278 10.01 -5.08 -28.75
N THR A 279 10.27 -4.22 -27.78
CA THR A 279 9.47 -3.02 -27.49
C THR A 279 10.35 -1.87 -27.04
N THR A 280 9.96 -0.62 -27.33
CA THR A 280 10.58 0.58 -26.78
C THR A 280 10.14 0.78 -25.33
N ILE A 281 11.11 0.94 -24.43
CA ILE A 281 10.84 1.19 -23.00
C ILE A 281 11.28 2.59 -22.54
N ALA A 282 12.08 3.29 -23.34
CA ALA A 282 12.44 4.67 -23.11
C ALA A 282 12.86 5.35 -24.43
N GLY A 283 12.67 6.65 -24.52
CA GLY A 283 12.94 7.47 -25.70
C GLY A 283 11.75 7.52 -26.66
N ASN A 284 11.48 8.70 -27.23
CA ASN A 284 10.37 8.93 -28.16
C ASN A 284 10.80 9.00 -29.64
N GLY A 285 12.08 8.81 -29.92
CA GLY A 285 12.63 8.93 -31.27
C GLY A 285 13.06 10.31 -31.71
N THR A 286 12.98 11.29 -30.83
CA THR A 286 13.52 12.64 -31.06
C THR A 286 14.75 12.82 -30.20
N GLN A 287 15.80 13.42 -30.76
CA GLN A 287 16.96 13.81 -29.97
C GLN A 287 16.55 14.83 -28.90
N GLY A 288 16.86 14.54 -27.64
CA GLY A 288 16.54 15.44 -26.53
C GLY A 288 16.51 14.69 -25.21
N TYR A 289 16.03 15.37 -24.19
CA TYR A 289 15.81 14.81 -22.85
C TYR A 289 14.33 14.52 -22.56
N ASN A 290 13.44 14.77 -23.54
CA ASN A 290 12.02 14.46 -23.48
C ASN A 290 11.78 13.10 -24.19
N GLY A 291 11.16 12.13 -23.54
CA GLY A 291 10.92 10.81 -24.16
C GLY A 291 10.93 9.61 -23.20
N ASP A 292 11.00 9.83 -21.89
CA ASP A 292 10.72 8.86 -20.84
C ASP A 292 9.24 8.42 -20.75
N SER A 293 8.36 9.00 -21.58
CA SER A 293 6.91 8.77 -21.60
C SER A 293 6.41 8.51 -23.02
N THR A 294 6.23 7.25 -23.41
CA THR A 294 5.54 6.92 -24.68
C THR A 294 4.62 5.72 -24.56
N HIS A 295 3.32 6.00 -24.37
CA HIS A 295 2.14 5.43 -25.05
C HIS A 295 0.95 6.32 -24.63
N GLN A 296 0.22 6.87 -25.60
CA GLN A 296 -1.14 7.34 -25.37
C GLN A 296 -2.13 6.27 -25.85
N PRO A 297 -2.95 5.72 -24.96
CA PRO A 297 -4.32 5.34 -25.25
C PRO A 297 -5.29 6.33 -24.58
N SER A 298 -6.44 6.53 -25.20
CA SER A 298 -7.54 7.32 -24.66
C SER A 298 -8.18 6.63 -23.45
N LEU A 299 -7.85 7.07 -22.24
CA LEU A 299 -8.65 6.86 -21.02
C LEU A 299 -8.68 8.19 -20.25
N SER A 300 -9.89 8.75 -20.12
CA SER A 300 -10.11 10.18 -19.93
C SER A 300 -10.10 10.66 -18.48
N HIS A 301 -9.66 9.88 -17.49
CA HIS A 301 -9.82 10.27 -16.09
C HIS A 301 -8.55 10.26 -15.22
N PHE A 302 -7.44 9.64 -15.64
CA PHE A 302 -6.12 9.86 -15.05
C PHE A 302 -5.05 9.84 -16.17
N SER A 303 -4.17 10.84 -16.16
CA SER A 303 -3.30 11.30 -17.26
C SER A 303 -2.26 10.27 -17.79
N PRO A 304 -1.68 10.41 -19.01
CA PRO A 304 -0.73 9.47 -19.65
C PRO A 304 0.65 9.32 -18.98
N PHE A 305 0.84 9.87 -17.78
CA PHE A 305 2.12 9.99 -17.09
C PHE A 305 2.46 8.77 -16.22
N ILE A 306 1.46 7.96 -15.89
CA ILE A 306 1.56 6.98 -14.80
C ILE A 306 1.88 5.57 -15.34
N SER A 307 1.36 5.20 -16.52
CA SER A 307 1.52 3.87 -17.12
C SER A 307 2.95 3.48 -17.55
N HIS A 308 3.94 4.37 -17.37
CA HIS A 308 5.35 4.18 -17.76
C HIS A 308 6.31 4.23 -16.58
N ILE A 309 5.81 4.43 -15.36
CA ILE A 309 6.68 4.43 -14.18
C ILE A 309 7.08 2.98 -13.96
N SER A 310 8.38 2.71 -13.85
CA SER A 310 8.90 1.41 -13.46
C SER A 310 9.46 1.50 -12.05
N LYS A 311 9.18 0.50 -11.20
CA LYS A 311 9.76 0.41 -9.85
C LYS A 311 11.29 0.50 -9.92
N HIS A 312 11.90 1.48 -9.26
CA HIS A 312 13.35 1.57 -9.12
C HIS A 312 13.76 1.40 -7.65
N GLU A 313 14.87 0.70 -7.37
CA GLU A 313 15.40 0.59 -6.01
C GLU A 313 15.72 1.95 -5.36
N ARG A 314 15.96 2.98 -6.18
CA ARG A 314 16.21 4.36 -5.73
C ARG A 314 14.94 5.09 -5.27
N ASP A 315 13.78 4.56 -5.60
CA ASP A 315 12.49 5.07 -5.15
C ASP A 315 12.15 4.56 -3.74
N MET A 316 13.03 3.77 -3.12
CA MET A 316 12.80 3.27 -1.76
C MET A 316 12.89 4.38 -0.71
N ILE A 317 11.87 4.51 0.14
CA ILE A 317 11.91 5.42 1.29
C ILE A 317 12.97 4.91 2.28
N PRO A 318 13.90 5.76 2.74
CA PRO A 318 14.95 5.37 3.68
C PRO A 318 14.40 4.64 4.90
N ASN A 319 15.05 3.53 5.28
CA ASN A 319 14.70 2.68 6.43
C ASN A 319 13.32 2.00 6.34
N THR A 320 12.75 1.90 5.14
CA THR A 320 11.52 1.13 4.89
C THR A 320 11.72 0.21 3.68
N LYS A 321 10.78 -0.70 3.44
CA LYS A 321 10.70 -1.48 2.19
C LYS A 321 9.82 -0.81 1.13
N LEU A 322 9.31 0.39 1.41
CA LEU A 322 8.37 1.09 0.54
C LEU A 322 9.11 1.69 -0.66
N ILE A 323 8.71 1.31 -1.86
CA ILE A 323 9.20 1.79 -3.15
C ILE A 323 8.17 2.79 -3.70
N VAL A 324 8.52 4.07 -3.76
CA VAL A 324 7.64 5.16 -4.22
C VAL A 324 8.41 6.25 -4.96
N PHE A 325 7.88 6.68 -6.11
CA PHE A 325 8.44 7.81 -6.83
C PHE A 325 8.08 9.12 -6.10
N GLN A 326 8.84 9.46 -5.05
CA GLN A 326 8.56 10.56 -4.12
C GLN A 326 8.26 11.91 -4.79
N PRO A 327 9.01 12.38 -5.82
CA PRO A 327 8.73 13.66 -6.46
C PRO A 327 7.36 13.70 -7.15
N LEU A 328 6.88 12.55 -7.63
CA LEU A 328 5.58 12.47 -8.26
C LEU A 328 4.46 12.44 -7.23
N PHE A 329 4.64 11.69 -6.14
CA PHE A 329 3.69 11.69 -5.03
C PHE A 329 3.59 13.07 -4.37
N GLU A 330 4.69 13.78 -4.20
CA GLU A 330 4.69 15.16 -3.70
C GLU A 330 3.84 16.10 -4.57
N LYS A 331 3.77 15.84 -5.89
CA LYS A 331 3.04 16.67 -6.86
C LYS A 331 1.59 16.24 -7.07
N LEU A 332 1.33 14.94 -7.16
CA LEU A 332 0.00 14.39 -7.47
C LEU A 332 -0.85 14.15 -6.23
N TYR A 333 -0.21 13.77 -5.12
CA TYR A 333 -0.85 13.41 -3.86
C TYR A 333 -0.11 14.06 -2.68
N PRO A 334 -0.11 15.41 -2.62
CA PRO A 334 0.70 16.16 -1.65
C PRO A 334 0.33 15.88 -0.20
N HIS A 335 -0.92 15.56 0.12
CA HIS A 335 -1.34 15.21 1.47
C HIS A 335 -0.91 13.80 1.86
N PHE A 336 -1.05 12.81 0.97
CA PHE A 336 -0.53 11.45 1.18
C PHE A 336 0.99 11.47 1.35
N HIS A 337 1.69 12.22 0.50
CA HIS A 337 3.13 12.36 0.58
C HIS A 337 3.58 13.02 1.89
N SER A 338 2.96 14.13 2.27
CA SER A 338 3.36 14.88 3.47
C SER A 338 2.98 14.19 4.79
N THR A 339 1.84 13.49 4.83
CA THR A 339 1.30 12.89 6.07
C THR A 339 1.77 11.45 6.29
N ILE A 340 2.07 10.71 5.22
CA ILE A 340 2.47 9.30 5.33
C ILE A 340 3.91 9.11 4.88
N LEU A 341 4.24 9.48 3.62
CA LEU A 341 5.55 9.14 3.05
C LEU A 341 6.72 9.94 3.62
N LYS A 342 6.47 11.15 4.15
CA LYS A 342 7.48 11.99 4.82
C LYS A 342 7.57 11.75 6.33
N ASP A 343 6.60 11.08 6.94
CA ASP A 343 6.61 10.82 8.39
C ASP A 343 7.33 9.49 8.70
N LEU A 344 8.66 9.57 8.83
CA LEU A 344 9.48 8.39 9.14
C LEU A 344 9.18 7.79 10.52
N ASN A 345 8.69 8.58 11.48
CA ASN A 345 8.31 8.06 12.80
C ASN A 345 7.05 7.22 12.68
N LEU A 346 6.05 7.71 11.96
CA LEU A 346 4.84 6.95 11.64
C LEU A 346 5.19 5.65 10.91
N LEU A 347 5.98 5.73 9.83
CA LEU A 347 6.39 4.54 9.06
C LEU A 347 7.18 3.54 9.90
N SER A 348 8.04 4.00 10.82
CA SER A 348 8.80 3.11 11.71
C SER A 348 7.93 2.43 12.77
N SER A 349 6.78 3.02 13.12
CA SER A 349 5.83 2.46 14.09
C SER A 349 4.86 1.45 13.48
N MET A 350 4.79 1.40 12.15
CA MET A 350 3.88 0.53 11.41
C MET A 350 4.41 -0.91 11.33
N SER A 351 3.47 -1.85 11.29
CA SER A 351 3.72 -3.28 11.06
C SER A 351 4.08 -3.58 9.60
N CYS A 352 4.62 -4.79 9.35
CA CYS A 352 4.92 -5.25 7.99
C CYS A 352 3.68 -5.26 7.07
N HIS A 353 2.49 -5.59 7.60
CA HIS A 353 1.24 -5.64 6.83
C HIS A 353 0.78 -4.23 6.41
N GLU A 354 1.00 -3.23 7.27
CA GLU A 354 0.72 -1.85 6.93
C GLU A 354 1.67 -1.31 5.86
N HIS A 355 2.95 -1.71 5.89
CA HIS A 355 3.88 -1.40 4.80
C HIS A 355 3.47 -2.08 3.48
N GLU A 356 3.02 -3.33 3.54
CA GLU A 356 2.50 -4.03 2.35
C GLU A 356 1.25 -3.33 1.79
N SER A 357 0.34 -2.90 2.66
CA SER A 357 -0.86 -2.14 2.27
C SER A 357 -0.52 -0.78 1.64
N ILE A 358 0.44 -0.05 2.21
CA ILE A 358 0.93 1.22 1.64
C ILE A 358 1.60 0.97 0.29
N GLN A 359 2.43 -0.07 0.18
CA GLN A 359 3.09 -0.43 -1.07
C GLN A 359 2.07 -0.80 -2.15
N HIS A 360 1.08 -1.62 -1.80
CA HIS A 360 0.02 -2.01 -2.71
C HIS A 360 -0.75 -0.79 -3.20
N PHE A 361 -1.08 0.14 -2.30
CA PHE A 361 -1.74 1.38 -2.66
C PHE A 361 -0.91 2.26 -3.61
N ILE A 362 0.37 2.44 -3.29
CA ILE A 362 1.32 3.14 -4.16
C ILE A 362 1.34 2.47 -5.54
N ASP A 363 1.37 1.15 -5.57
CA ASP A 363 1.43 0.38 -6.81
C ASP A 363 0.16 0.54 -7.65
N LEU A 364 -1.02 0.49 -7.03
CA LEU A 364 -2.31 0.73 -7.68
C LEU A 364 -2.35 2.11 -8.32
N VAL A 365 -2.01 3.14 -7.54
CA VAL A 365 -2.09 4.53 -7.98
C VAL A 365 -1.03 4.85 -9.05
N LEU A 366 0.16 4.21 -8.99
CA LEU A 366 1.25 4.49 -9.92
C LEU A 366 1.37 3.56 -11.12
N TYR A 367 0.84 2.35 -11.09
CA TYR A 367 1.15 1.36 -12.12
C TYR A 367 -0.10 0.76 -12.77
N ASP A 368 -1.21 0.65 -12.05
CA ASP A 368 -2.41 0.02 -12.61
C ASP A 368 -3.69 0.40 -11.84
N PRO A 369 -4.31 1.57 -12.14
CA PRO A 369 -5.54 1.99 -11.48
C PRO A 369 -6.74 1.10 -11.80
N ASP A 370 -6.64 0.26 -12.84
CA ASP A 370 -7.70 -0.64 -13.30
C ASP A 370 -7.57 -2.07 -12.70
N LYS A 371 -6.40 -2.44 -12.16
CA LYS A 371 -6.18 -3.69 -11.42
C LYS A 371 -6.29 -3.48 -9.93
N VAL A 372 -7.50 -3.19 -9.48
CA VAL A 372 -7.76 -3.24 -8.05
C VAL A 372 -7.96 -4.69 -7.61
N GLU A 373 -6.99 -5.24 -6.87
CA GLU A 373 -7.22 -6.50 -6.16
C GLU A 373 -8.17 -6.24 -5.00
N GLU A 374 -9.20 -7.07 -4.89
CA GLU A 374 -10.09 -7.05 -3.73
C GLU A 374 -9.30 -7.41 -2.48
N PRO A 375 -9.50 -6.72 -1.34
CA PRO A 375 -8.85 -7.06 -0.09
C PRO A 375 -9.14 -8.53 0.24
N LYS A 376 -8.11 -9.28 0.66
CA LYS A 376 -8.20 -10.72 0.91
C LYS A 376 -9.11 -11.03 2.08
N ASP A 377 -9.16 -10.12 3.05
CA ASP A 377 -10.02 -10.19 4.20
C ASP A 377 -10.44 -8.82 4.73
N ARG A 378 -11.26 -8.82 5.78
CA ARG A 378 -11.79 -7.60 6.41
C ARG A 378 -10.72 -6.79 7.13
N ASN A 379 -9.67 -7.41 7.66
CA ASN A 379 -8.62 -6.66 8.36
C ASN A 379 -7.78 -5.87 7.35
N GLU A 380 -7.45 -6.48 6.21
CA GLU A 380 -6.76 -5.80 5.11
C GLU A 380 -7.60 -4.63 4.57
N LEU A 381 -8.93 -4.81 4.41
CA LEU A 381 -9.84 -3.73 4.04
C LEU A 381 -9.78 -2.56 5.05
N LEU A 382 -9.82 -2.84 6.36
CA LEU A 382 -9.78 -1.80 7.39
C LEU A 382 -8.44 -1.07 7.44
N GLU A 383 -7.32 -1.78 7.26
CA GLU A 383 -5.99 -1.17 7.20
C GLU A 383 -5.86 -0.25 5.97
N GLN A 384 -6.28 -0.71 4.80
CA GLN A 384 -6.29 0.11 3.57
C GLN A 384 -7.14 1.36 3.75
N LEU A 385 -8.36 1.23 4.28
CA LEU A 385 -9.23 2.37 4.50
C LEU A 385 -8.67 3.31 5.58
N TYR A 386 -8.04 2.80 6.64
CA TYR A 386 -7.38 3.60 7.66
C TYR A 386 -6.22 4.44 7.08
N ILE A 387 -5.35 3.81 6.27
CA ILE A 387 -4.27 4.48 5.54
C ILE A 387 -4.82 5.58 4.63
N LEU A 388 -5.93 5.34 3.92
CA LEU A 388 -6.61 6.35 3.10
C LEU A 388 -7.20 7.49 3.94
N GLY A 389 -7.59 7.22 5.18
CA GLY A 389 -8.08 8.21 6.15
C GLY A 389 -7.01 9.17 6.64
N LEU A 390 -5.76 8.71 6.73
CA LEU A 390 -4.59 9.50 7.11
C LEU A 390 -4.29 10.57 6.05
N ALA A 391 -4.36 10.23 4.77
CA ALA A 391 -4.04 11.10 3.64
C ALA A 391 -5.17 12.04 3.19
N ARG A 392 -5.72 12.82 4.15
CA ARG A 392 -6.87 13.72 3.94
C ARG A 392 -6.82 14.48 2.59
N GLY A 393 -7.88 14.41 1.78
CA GLY A 393 -8.10 15.28 0.61
C GLY A 393 -7.74 14.69 -0.75
N ASP A 394 -6.63 13.95 -0.86
CA ASP A 394 -6.06 13.52 -2.15
C ASP A 394 -6.90 12.49 -2.91
N PHE A 395 -7.74 11.73 -2.19
CA PHE A 395 -8.49 10.63 -2.77
C PHE A 395 -10.00 10.88 -2.85
N MET A 396 -10.51 12.08 -2.56
CA MET A 396 -11.95 12.29 -2.34
C MET A 396 -12.88 11.86 -3.49
N LYS A 397 -12.42 11.88 -4.76
CA LYS A 397 -13.18 11.40 -5.92
C LYS A 397 -13.13 9.87 -6.09
N TRP A 398 -11.94 9.28 -6.01
CA TRP A 398 -11.73 7.82 -6.05
C TRP A 398 -12.35 7.13 -4.83
N LYS A 399 -12.28 7.79 -3.67
CA LYS A 399 -12.82 7.41 -2.36
C LYS A 399 -14.31 7.18 -2.37
N ASN A 400 -15.11 7.91 -3.15
CA ASN A 400 -16.56 7.70 -3.10
C ASN A 400 -16.95 6.49 -3.95
N ASP A 401 -16.46 6.40 -5.20
CA ASP A 401 -16.85 5.32 -6.11
C ASP A 401 -16.23 3.98 -5.71
N TYR A 402 -14.96 3.96 -5.31
CA TYR A 402 -14.25 2.73 -4.93
C TYR A 402 -14.69 2.18 -3.57
N ILE A 403 -14.89 3.05 -2.58
CA ILE A 403 -15.42 2.62 -1.28
C ILE A 403 -16.83 2.08 -1.49
N SER A 404 -17.71 2.77 -2.22
CA SER A 404 -19.05 2.24 -2.50
C SER A 404 -19.01 0.83 -3.10
N ILE A 405 -18.14 0.57 -4.09
CA ILE A 405 -17.99 -0.77 -4.69
C ILE A 405 -17.45 -1.80 -3.68
N LEU A 406 -16.40 -1.47 -2.93
CA LEU A 406 -15.83 -2.38 -1.94
C LEU A 406 -16.83 -2.68 -0.82
N LEU A 407 -17.55 -1.66 -0.36
CA LEU A 407 -18.55 -1.83 0.69
C LEU A 407 -19.72 -2.67 0.18
N GLU A 408 -20.18 -2.47 -1.04
CA GLU A 408 -21.22 -3.31 -1.64
C GLU A 408 -20.79 -4.77 -1.81
N LYS A 409 -19.50 -5.02 -2.09
CA LYS A 409 -18.96 -6.38 -2.29
C LYS A 409 -18.64 -7.13 -1.00
N HIS A 410 -18.07 -6.43 -0.02
CA HIS A 410 -17.56 -7.05 1.20
C HIS A 410 -18.49 -6.93 2.39
N ILE A 411 -19.47 -6.02 2.37
CA ILE A 411 -20.50 -5.88 3.39
C ILE A 411 -21.80 -6.45 2.85
N THR A 412 -22.16 -7.61 3.38
CA THR A 412 -23.40 -8.32 3.06
C THR A 412 -24.29 -8.36 4.30
N SER A 413 -25.54 -8.78 4.12
CA SER A 413 -26.43 -9.08 5.24
C SER A 413 -25.75 -9.97 6.27
N ASP A 414 -25.09 -11.04 5.81
CA ASP A 414 -24.60 -12.10 6.68
C ASP A 414 -23.39 -11.69 7.53
N ASN A 415 -22.72 -10.57 7.19
CA ASN A 415 -21.43 -10.23 7.77
C ASN A 415 -21.32 -8.78 8.28
N VAL A 416 -22.35 -7.95 8.14
CA VAL A 416 -22.32 -6.52 8.48
C VAL A 416 -22.09 -6.28 9.98
N ILE A 417 -22.63 -7.15 10.85
CA ILE A 417 -22.49 -7.05 12.30
C ILE A 417 -21.06 -7.35 12.74
N ASP A 418 -20.50 -8.45 12.26
CA ASP A 418 -19.09 -8.80 12.45
C ASP A 418 -18.17 -7.68 11.97
N THR A 419 -18.52 -7.06 10.85
CA THR A 419 -17.74 -5.96 10.26
C THR A 419 -17.77 -4.74 11.17
N LEU A 420 -18.92 -4.38 11.73
CA LEU A 420 -19.06 -3.32 12.73
C LEU A 420 -18.24 -3.60 14.00
N LEU A 421 -18.29 -4.82 14.54
CA LEU A 421 -17.49 -5.22 15.70
C LEU A 421 -15.98 -5.13 15.41
N THR A 422 -15.57 -5.56 14.23
CA THR A 422 -14.16 -5.49 13.80
C THR A 422 -13.70 -4.03 13.70
N ILE A 423 -14.55 -3.13 13.19
CA ILE A 423 -14.28 -1.69 13.12
C ILE A 423 -14.09 -1.10 14.53
N GLU A 424 -14.96 -1.41 15.49
CA GLU A 424 -14.83 -0.92 16.88
C GLU A 424 -13.53 -1.37 17.54
N GLN A 425 -13.21 -2.67 17.41
CA GLN A 425 -11.97 -3.21 17.93
C GLN A 425 -10.74 -2.54 17.29
N PHE A 426 -10.81 -2.26 15.99
CA PHE A 426 -9.76 -1.55 15.28
C PHE A 426 -9.61 -0.10 15.74
N LEU A 427 -10.72 0.63 15.90
CA LEU A 427 -10.74 2.02 16.38
C LEU A 427 -10.24 2.14 17.81
N THR A 428 -10.51 1.16 18.67
CA THR A 428 -9.98 1.12 20.05
C THR A 428 -8.45 1.07 20.05
N LYS A 429 -7.86 0.33 19.11
CA LYS A 429 -6.39 0.26 18.93
C LYS A 429 -5.83 1.49 18.23
N LYS A 430 -6.61 2.13 17.34
CA LYS A 430 -6.20 3.26 16.49
C LYS A 430 -7.27 4.37 16.49
N PRO A 431 -7.29 5.24 17.50
CA PRO A 431 -8.44 6.11 17.83
C PRO A 431 -8.67 7.32 16.92
N SER A 432 -8.17 7.35 15.68
CA SER A 432 -8.24 8.52 14.79
C SER A 432 -8.75 8.19 13.39
N HIS A 433 -9.45 9.17 12.79
CA HIS A 433 -9.82 9.36 11.36
C HIS A 433 -11.30 9.25 10.94
N SER A 434 -11.74 10.26 10.19
CA SER A 434 -13.12 10.43 9.67
C SER A 434 -13.62 9.34 8.72
N ILE A 435 -12.73 8.55 8.12
CA ILE A 435 -13.10 7.55 7.12
C ILE A 435 -13.62 6.26 7.77
N MET A 436 -13.05 5.86 8.90
CA MET A 436 -13.56 4.75 9.72
C MET A 436 -14.90 5.12 10.34
N SER A 437 -15.07 6.38 10.73
CA SER A 437 -16.39 6.91 11.09
C SER A 437 -17.37 6.77 9.92
N LYS A 438 -16.99 7.15 8.68
CA LYS A 438 -17.85 6.99 7.49
C LYS A 438 -18.17 5.53 7.16
N LEU A 439 -17.24 4.61 7.36
CA LEU A 439 -17.48 3.18 7.18
C LEU A 439 -18.46 2.64 8.21
N LYS A 440 -18.23 2.95 9.50
CA LYS A 440 -19.16 2.65 10.58
C LYS A 440 -20.55 3.18 10.23
N ASN A 441 -20.60 4.43 9.75
CA ASN A 441 -21.83 5.08 9.32
C ASN A 441 -22.55 4.32 8.19
N TYR A 442 -21.81 3.90 7.16
CA TYR A 442 -22.37 3.09 6.06
C TYR A 442 -22.91 1.76 6.56
N CYS A 443 -22.20 1.03 7.42
CA CYS A 443 -22.71 -0.23 7.97
C CYS A 443 -24.02 -0.02 8.74
N LEU A 444 -24.09 1.05 9.54
CA LEU A 444 -25.30 1.41 10.28
C LEU A 444 -26.46 1.75 9.32
N GLU A 445 -26.18 2.48 8.24
CA GLU A 445 -27.15 2.80 7.17
C GLU A 445 -27.57 1.55 6.38
N PHE A 446 -26.65 0.62 6.10
CA PHE A 446 -26.94 -0.63 5.42
C PHE A 446 -27.93 -1.50 6.22
N ILE A 447 -27.73 -1.56 7.54
CA ILE A 447 -28.65 -2.24 8.46
C ILE A 447 -30.02 -1.54 8.47
N GLN A 448 -30.07 -0.21 8.35
CA GLN A 448 -31.32 0.57 8.24
C GLN A 448 -32.06 0.38 6.90
N MET A 449 -31.36 0.36 5.75
CA MET A 449 -31.95 0.58 4.42
C MET A 449 -32.44 -0.68 3.67
N LYS A 450 -32.00 -1.90 4.03
CA LYS A 450 -32.44 -3.14 3.34
C LYS A 450 -33.48 -3.92 4.14
N LEU A 451 -34.72 -3.40 4.12
CA LEU A 451 -35.89 -3.79 4.93
C LEU A 451 -36.26 -5.28 5.04
N ARG A 452 -35.73 -6.22 4.23
CA ARG A 452 -35.98 -7.67 4.41
C ARG A 452 -34.85 -8.44 5.10
N GLU A 453 -33.60 -8.02 4.90
CA GLU A 453 -32.42 -8.65 5.49
C GLU A 453 -32.03 -7.95 6.80
N GLY A 454 -32.24 -6.63 6.90
CA GLY A 454 -32.04 -5.85 8.12
C GLY A 454 -32.87 -6.38 9.31
N CYS A 455 -34.12 -6.79 9.08
CA CYS A 455 -34.97 -7.40 10.10
C CYS A 455 -34.36 -8.66 10.73
N ARG A 456 -33.74 -9.54 9.92
CA ARG A 456 -33.08 -10.76 10.43
C ARG A 456 -31.85 -10.44 11.26
N LEU A 457 -31.12 -9.38 10.88
CA LEU A 457 -29.91 -8.97 11.59
C LEU A 457 -30.22 -8.41 12.97
N TYR A 458 -31.39 -7.82 13.15
CA TYR A 458 -31.82 -7.32 14.45
C TYR A 458 -32.13 -8.43 15.47
N GLU A 459 -32.36 -9.66 15.04
CA GLU A 459 -32.50 -10.82 15.93
C GLU A 459 -31.14 -11.30 16.49
N ASP A 460 -30.03 -10.78 15.98
CA ASP A 460 -28.68 -11.10 16.44
C ASP A 460 -28.34 -10.38 17.76
N GLU A 461 -28.02 -11.13 18.82
CA GLU A 461 -27.68 -10.58 20.15
C GLU A 461 -26.50 -9.58 20.11
N ARG A 462 -25.65 -9.61 19.07
CA ARG A 462 -24.51 -8.67 18.93
C ARG A 462 -24.94 -7.29 18.43
N MET A 463 -26.15 -7.13 17.92
CA MET A 463 -26.69 -5.83 17.48
C MET A 463 -26.94 -4.85 18.64
N MET A 464 -27.04 -5.37 19.86
CA MET A 464 -27.25 -4.61 21.08
C MET A 464 -26.21 -3.48 21.21
N THR A 465 -24.95 -3.76 20.90
CA THR A 465 -23.81 -2.84 20.96
C THR A 465 -23.94 -1.63 20.03
N PHE A 466 -24.60 -1.78 18.87
CA PHE A 466 -24.68 -0.74 17.84
C PHE A 466 -26.02 -0.02 17.77
N SER A 467 -27.03 -0.58 18.41
CA SER A 467 -28.42 -0.11 18.40
C SER A 467 -28.54 1.39 18.71
N VAL A 468 -27.87 1.89 19.75
CA VAL A 468 -27.89 3.31 20.17
C VAL A 468 -27.44 4.26 19.05
N GLU A 469 -26.40 3.89 18.30
CA GLU A 469 -25.86 4.74 17.22
C GLU A 469 -26.79 4.73 15.99
N ILE A 470 -27.41 3.59 15.70
CA ILE A 470 -28.45 3.47 14.66
C ILE A 470 -29.62 4.41 14.98
N PHE A 471 -30.01 4.47 16.25
CA PHE A 471 -31.15 5.28 16.70
C PHE A 471 -30.84 6.77 16.71
N LYS A 472 -29.63 7.18 17.13
CA LYS A 472 -29.16 8.56 17.03
C LYS A 472 -29.21 9.08 15.58
N ARG A 473 -28.82 8.24 14.61
CA ARG A 473 -28.76 8.57 13.17
C ARG A 473 -30.11 8.63 12.49
N ALA A 474 -31.05 7.81 12.92
CA ALA A 474 -32.45 7.88 12.49
C ALA A 474 -33.16 9.11 13.09
N SER A 475 -32.48 10.26 13.15
CA SER A 475 -33.06 11.55 13.48
C SER A 475 -34.15 11.89 12.45
N ILE A 476 -35.34 11.34 12.66
CA ILE A 476 -36.52 11.58 11.84
C ILE A 476 -36.87 13.04 12.02
N THR A 477 -36.54 13.85 11.02
CA THR A 477 -36.83 15.29 10.99
C THR A 477 -38.24 15.58 10.45
N SER A 478 -38.93 14.58 9.90
CA SER A 478 -40.35 14.66 9.55
C SER A 478 -41.02 13.28 9.59
N LEU A 479 -41.98 13.15 10.50
CA LEU A 479 -42.85 11.99 10.71
C LEU A 479 -43.82 11.86 9.52
N THR A 480 -43.87 10.69 8.87
CA THR A 480 -44.85 10.44 7.79
C THR A 480 -45.82 9.34 8.26
N PRO A 481 -47.13 9.63 8.40
CA PRO A 481 -48.13 8.61 8.74
C PRO A 481 -48.21 7.53 7.65
N ILE A 482 -48.44 6.29 8.06
CA ILE A 482 -48.77 5.19 7.14
C ILE A 482 -50.18 5.46 6.58
N ILE A 483 -50.32 5.55 5.26
CA ILE A 483 -51.62 5.52 4.57
C ILE A 483 -51.65 4.19 3.80
N LEU A 484 -52.43 3.23 4.29
CA LEU A 484 -52.75 2.03 3.52
C LEU A 484 -53.88 2.40 2.56
N GLU A 485 -53.62 2.33 1.25
CA GLU A 485 -54.67 2.53 0.25
C GLU A 485 -55.67 1.37 0.31
N ASP A 486 -56.96 1.75 0.30
CA ASP A 486 -58.14 0.91 0.34
C ASP A 486 -58.07 -0.27 -0.65
N GLU A 487 -57.80 -1.48 -0.15
CA GLU A 487 -58.24 -2.71 -0.81
C GLU A 487 -58.82 -3.69 0.23
N ASN A 488 -60.14 -3.57 0.45
CA ASN A 488 -61.12 -4.63 0.71
C ASN A 488 -60.65 -5.96 1.35
N GLU A 489 -59.93 -5.95 2.48
CA GLU A 489 -59.69 -7.18 3.25
C GLU A 489 -60.34 -7.11 4.63
N THR A 490 -61.52 -7.71 4.69
CA THR A 490 -62.18 -8.19 5.90
C THR A 490 -61.22 -9.04 6.76
N SER A 491 -61.14 -8.67 8.05
CA SER A 491 -60.62 -9.42 9.19
C SER A 491 -59.23 -10.06 9.04
N LEU A 492 -58.19 -9.23 9.00
CA LEU A 492 -56.85 -9.67 9.38
C LEU A 492 -56.85 -9.97 10.89
N THR A 493 -56.30 -11.11 11.31
CA THR A 493 -56.00 -11.33 12.73
C THR A 493 -54.94 -10.32 13.19
N PRO A 494 -54.83 -9.99 14.49
CA PRO A 494 -53.79 -9.08 14.98
C PRO A 494 -52.38 -9.52 14.59
N GLN A 495 -52.15 -10.83 14.51
CA GLN A 495 -50.90 -11.42 14.01
C GLN A 495 -50.70 -11.16 12.51
N GLN A 496 -51.72 -11.36 11.67
CA GLN A 496 -51.64 -11.07 10.24
C GLN A 496 -51.51 -9.58 9.94
N ALA A 497 -52.15 -8.73 10.74
CA ALA A 497 -52.00 -7.28 10.66
C ALA A 497 -50.58 -6.86 11.08
N PHE A 498 -50.03 -7.44 12.16
CA PHE A 498 -48.64 -7.23 12.57
C PHE A 498 -47.66 -7.70 11.49
N GLU A 499 -47.84 -8.91 10.94
CA GLU A 499 -46.99 -9.43 9.86
C GLU A 499 -47.09 -8.55 8.60
N LYS A 500 -48.28 -8.08 8.24
CA LYS A 500 -48.48 -7.20 7.07
C LYS A 500 -47.85 -5.82 7.30
N LEU A 501 -48.00 -5.25 8.50
CA LEU A 501 -47.38 -3.98 8.89
C LEU A 501 -45.85 -4.11 8.96
N TRP A 502 -45.34 -5.18 9.56
CA TRP A 502 -43.90 -5.46 9.67
C TRP A 502 -43.24 -5.69 8.31
N ASN A 503 -43.96 -6.35 7.39
CA ASN A 503 -43.50 -6.63 6.02
C ASN A 503 -43.83 -5.50 5.02
N ASP A 504 -44.53 -4.44 5.44
CA ASP A 504 -44.82 -3.28 4.60
C ASP A 504 -43.50 -2.55 4.25
N LYS A 505 -43.23 -2.39 2.96
CA LYS A 505 -42.00 -1.77 2.46
C LYS A 505 -42.08 -0.24 2.42
N GLY A 506 -43.25 0.33 2.64
CA GLY A 506 -43.52 1.76 2.46
C GLY A 506 -43.17 2.65 3.64
N THR A 507 -43.08 2.11 4.87
CA THR A 507 -42.83 2.90 6.08
C THR A 507 -41.91 2.17 7.05
N SER A 508 -41.07 2.90 7.78
CA SER A 508 -40.06 2.33 8.68
C SER A 508 -40.39 2.52 10.17
N ASP A 509 -41.44 3.28 10.49
CA ASP A 509 -41.86 3.63 11.85
C ASP A 509 -43.17 2.93 12.24
N VAL A 510 -43.33 2.63 13.54
CA VAL A 510 -44.55 2.08 14.13
C VAL A 510 -45.05 3.00 15.23
N ARG A 511 -46.35 3.32 15.21
CA ARG A 511 -47.04 4.05 16.27
C ARG A 511 -47.57 3.06 17.30
N ILE A 512 -47.02 3.11 18.52
CA ILE A 512 -47.35 2.23 19.64
C ILE A 512 -48.22 2.99 20.64
N LYS A 513 -49.46 2.55 20.84
CA LYS A 513 -50.30 3.06 21.93
C LYS A 513 -49.97 2.33 23.22
N LEU A 514 -49.66 3.08 24.29
CA LEU A 514 -49.47 2.51 25.63
C LEU A 514 -50.81 2.53 26.37
N SER A 515 -51.32 1.36 26.74
CA SER A 515 -52.69 1.19 27.29
C SER A 515 -52.91 1.73 28.71
N HIS A 516 -51.87 2.13 29.44
CA HIS A 516 -51.97 2.37 30.90
C HIS A 516 -51.91 3.84 31.34
N LYS A 517 -51.63 4.81 30.47
CA LYS A 517 -51.81 6.24 30.81
C LYS A 517 -53.24 6.64 30.47
N ASN A 518 -53.91 7.37 31.36
CA ASN A 518 -55.24 7.99 31.16
C ASN A 518 -55.27 9.08 30.06
N ASN A 519 -54.32 9.05 29.12
CA ASN A 519 -54.26 9.89 27.95
C ASN A 519 -53.74 9.03 26.80
N ASN A 520 -54.21 9.33 25.60
CA ASN A 520 -53.75 8.83 24.29
C ASN A 520 -52.22 9.04 24.09
N SER A 521 -51.38 8.42 24.91
CA SER A 521 -49.92 8.53 24.84
C SER A 521 -49.40 7.48 23.88
N PHE A 522 -48.81 7.96 22.80
CA PHE A 522 -48.22 7.15 21.76
C PHE A 522 -46.70 7.25 21.85
N ILE A 523 -46.02 6.12 21.74
CA ILE A 523 -44.60 6.05 21.46
C ILE A 523 -44.45 5.75 19.97
N TYR A 524 -43.64 6.55 19.28
CA TYR A 524 -43.27 6.29 17.90
C TYR A 524 -41.86 5.69 17.90
N ALA A 525 -41.74 4.48 17.37
CA ALA A 525 -40.48 3.77 17.33
C ALA A 525 -40.21 3.24 15.92
N HIS A 526 -39.00 3.43 15.44
CA HIS A 526 -38.53 2.79 14.21
C HIS A 526 -38.59 1.26 14.39
N ARG A 527 -38.96 0.49 13.36
CA ARG A 527 -39.09 -0.98 13.42
C ARG A 527 -37.81 -1.66 13.91
N THR A 528 -36.67 -1.08 13.58
CA THR A 528 -35.36 -1.45 14.11
C THR A 528 -35.26 -1.43 15.65
N ILE A 529 -35.88 -0.45 16.32
CA ILE A 529 -35.89 -0.35 17.79
C ILE A 529 -36.59 -1.57 18.39
N LEU A 530 -37.67 -2.00 17.74
CA LEU A 530 -38.49 -3.13 18.18
C LEU A 530 -37.83 -4.48 17.84
N ALA A 531 -37.16 -4.55 16.68
CA ALA A 531 -36.51 -5.76 16.20
C ALA A 531 -35.20 -6.05 16.95
N SER A 532 -34.40 -5.02 17.27
CA SER A 532 -33.03 -5.20 17.78
C SER A 532 -32.94 -5.71 19.21
N ARG A 533 -34.08 -6.04 19.83
CA ARG A 533 -34.20 -6.39 21.25
C ARG A 533 -35.16 -7.56 21.41
N GLY A 534 -34.78 -8.72 20.88
CA GLY A 534 -35.50 -9.99 21.06
C GLY A 534 -35.91 -10.23 22.51
N LYS A 535 -35.05 -9.91 23.49
CA LYS A 535 -35.37 -10.03 24.94
C LYS A 535 -36.27 -8.93 25.50
N LEU A 536 -36.24 -7.69 25.00
CA LEU A 536 -37.19 -6.64 25.43
C LEU A 536 -38.59 -6.97 24.90
N PHE A 537 -38.68 -7.41 23.64
CA PHE A 537 -39.93 -7.83 23.03
C PHE A 537 -40.44 -9.14 23.64
N GLU A 538 -39.58 -10.15 23.82
CA GLU A 538 -39.92 -11.38 24.55
C GLU A 538 -40.27 -11.11 26.01
N ALA A 539 -39.61 -10.20 26.73
CA ALA A 539 -39.98 -9.86 28.11
C ALA A 539 -41.34 -9.14 28.17
N MET A 540 -41.68 -8.33 27.17
CA MET A 540 -42.99 -7.70 27.04
C MET A 540 -44.11 -8.68 26.64
N PHE A 541 -43.79 -9.79 25.96
CA PHE A 541 -44.74 -10.84 25.56
C PHE A 541 -44.82 -12.02 26.56
N ASN A 542 -43.72 -12.39 27.23
CA ASN A 542 -43.63 -13.57 28.11
C ASN A 542 -44.12 -13.35 29.54
N SER A 543 -44.33 -12.11 29.93
CA SER A 543 -44.96 -11.68 31.19
C SER A 543 -46.48 -11.84 31.22
N GLY A 544 -47.08 -12.43 30.19
CA GLY A 544 -48.47 -12.88 30.19
C GLY A 544 -49.38 -12.28 29.12
N SER A 545 -48.86 -11.44 28.22
CA SER A 545 -49.65 -10.88 27.12
C SER A 545 -49.75 -11.90 25.97
N GLN A 546 -50.93 -12.50 25.77
CA GLN A 546 -51.14 -13.39 24.64
C GLN A 546 -51.28 -12.58 23.35
N SER A 547 -51.12 -13.21 22.17
CA SER A 547 -51.37 -12.58 20.86
C SER A 547 -52.78 -11.96 20.71
N GLN A 548 -53.67 -12.20 21.67
CA GLN A 548 -55.02 -11.65 21.81
C GLN A 548 -55.04 -10.22 22.42
N ASP A 549 -53.95 -9.74 23.02
CA ASP A 549 -53.85 -8.40 23.62
C ASP A 549 -53.43 -7.31 22.60
N LEU A 550 -53.26 -7.70 21.33
CA LEU A 550 -53.03 -6.82 20.20
C LEU A 550 -54.39 -6.38 19.62
N TYR A 551 -54.77 -5.13 19.84
CA TYR A 551 -55.96 -4.54 19.20
C TYR A 551 -55.58 -3.63 18.03
N TYR A 552 -56.22 -3.87 16.89
CA TYR A 552 -56.11 -3.07 15.68
C TYR A 552 -57.28 -2.10 15.62
N ASP A 553 -57.01 -0.79 15.72
CA ASP A 553 -58.02 0.24 15.51
C ASP A 553 -58.09 0.59 14.02
N THR A 554 -59.20 0.21 13.38
CA THR A 554 -59.41 0.31 11.93
C THR A 554 -59.49 1.74 11.42
N GLU A 555 -59.71 2.74 12.28
CA GLU A 555 -59.84 4.14 11.86
C GLU A 555 -58.53 4.94 11.90
N GLU A 556 -57.58 4.58 12.77
CA GLU A 556 -56.32 5.34 12.93
C GLU A 556 -55.02 4.55 12.62
N LEU A 557 -55.10 3.27 12.23
CA LEU A 557 -53.94 2.45 11.85
C LEU A 557 -52.85 2.41 12.95
N ILE A 558 -53.23 2.09 14.18
CA ILE A 558 -52.34 2.12 15.36
C ILE A 558 -52.05 0.72 15.89
N PHE A 559 -50.78 0.44 16.18
CA PHE A 559 -50.37 -0.74 16.93
C PHE A 559 -50.54 -0.47 18.43
N THR A 560 -51.39 -1.22 19.14
CA THR A 560 -51.50 -1.10 20.60
C THR A 560 -50.70 -2.23 21.24
N LEU A 561 -49.63 -1.88 21.95
CA LEU A 561 -48.91 -2.83 22.79
C LEU A 561 -49.45 -2.69 24.20
N VAL A 562 -49.89 -3.80 24.81
CA VAL A 562 -50.32 -3.83 26.21
C VAL A 562 -49.12 -4.33 27.02
N PRO A 563 -48.29 -3.41 27.55
CA PRO A 563 -47.21 -3.83 28.41
C PRO A 563 -47.79 -4.50 29.66
N PRO A 564 -47.03 -5.41 30.25
CA PRO A 564 -47.50 -6.32 31.30
C PRO A 564 -47.80 -5.56 32.60
N THR A 565 -47.02 -4.51 32.83
CA THR A 565 -47.20 -3.56 33.92
C THR A 565 -47.12 -2.12 33.39
N PRO A 566 -47.71 -1.13 34.11
CA PRO A 566 -47.51 0.28 33.82
C PRO A 566 -46.04 0.70 33.83
N GLN A 567 -45.22 0.02 34.63
CA GLN A 567 -43.81 0.33 34.79
C GLN A 567 -42.99 -0.06 33.55
N ASP A 568 -43.29 -1.21 32.94
CA ASP A 568 -42.65 -1.65 31.69
C ASP A 568 -42.95 -0.67 30.54
N ALA A 569 -44.16 -0.10 30.52
CA ALA A 569 -44.56 0.94 29.56
C ALA A 569 -43.65 2.18 29.66
N ILE A 570 -43.34 2.58 30.89
CA ILE A 570 -42.55 3.77 31.20
C ILE A 570 -41.07 3.50 30.92
N SER A 571 -40.56 2.32 31.29
CA SER A 571 -39.21 1.89 30.95
C SER A 571 -38.99 1.86 29.43
N LEU A 572 -39.98 1.40 28.65
CA LEU A 572 -39.94 1.46 27.18
C LEU A 572 -39.88 2.91 26.68
N GLU A 573 -40.67 3.83 27.26
CA GLU A 573 -40.64 5.25 26.93
C GLU A 573 -39.24 5.84 27.12
N TYR A 574 -38.59 5.53 28.24
CA TYR A 574 -37.23 5.97 28.54
C TYR A 574 -36.19 5.37 27.61
N ILE A 575 -36.29 4.09 27.28
CA ILE A 575 -35.40 3.42 26.33
C ILE A 575 -35.54 4.06 24.94
N VAL A 576 -36.77 4.28 24.45
CA VAL A 576 -36.99 4.92 23.15
C VAL A 576 -36.44 6.36 23.15
N LYS A 577 -36.70 7.15 24.20
CA LYS A 577 -36.14 8.50 24.33
C LYS A 577 -34.61 8.48 24.37
N TYR A 578 -34.00 7.56 25.11
CA TYR A 578 -32.55 7.40 25.17
C TYR A 578 -31.98 7.07 23.79
N CYS A 579 -32.59 6.13 23.08
CA CYS A 579 -32.22 5.74 21.72
C CYS A 579 -32.25 6.92 20.75
N TYR A 580 -33.25 7.79 20.84
CA TYR A 580 -33.34 9.01 20.02
C TYR A 580 -32.51 10.20 20.56
N ASN A 581 -31.75 10.01 21.64
CA ASN A 581 -31.02 11.10 22.32
C ASN A 581 -31.95 12.26 22.75
N GLN A 582 -33.19 11.92 23.10
CA GLN A 582 -34.23 12.81 23.60
C GLN A 582 -34.48 12.62 25.10
N LEU A 583 -33.61 11.85 25.78
CA LEU A 583 -33.71 11.62 27.21
C LEU A 583 -32.98 12.74 27.98
N GLU A 584 -33.76 13.66 28.55
CA GLU A 584 -33.24 14.80 29.30
C GLU A 584 -33.04 14.49 30.78
N GLN A 585 -33.98 13.77 31.39
CA GLN A 585 -33.96 13.38 32.81
C GLN A 585 -34.71 12.06 33.02
N ILE A 586 -34.32 11.31 34.06
CA ILE A 586 -35.03 10.09 34.50
C ILE A 586 -35.65 10.42 35.85
N GLU A 587 -36.97 10.26 35.97
CA GLU A 587 -37.64 10.44 37.26
C GLU A 587 -37.23 9.32 38.24
N PRO A 588 -36.86 9.64 39.50
CA PRO A 588 -36.30 8.67 40.45
C PRO A 588 -37.19 7.43 40.67
N GLU A 589 -38.51 7.63 40.69
CA GLU A 589 -39.53 6.60 40.84
C GLU A 589 -39.54 5.54 39.72
N HIS A 590 -38.98 5.86 38.54
CA HIS A 590 -38.90 4.92 37.42
C HIS A 590 -37.50 4.31 37.25
N ALA A 591 -36.50 4.84 37.94
CA ALA A 591 -35.11 4.50 37.72
C ALA A 591 -34.77 3.04 38.07
N ILE A 592 -35.33 2.48 39.16
CA ILE A 592 -35.07 1.10 39.59
C ILE A 592 -35.55 0.09 38.55
N SER A 593 -36.78 0.23 38.07
CA SER A 593 -37.28 -0.65 37.00
C SER A 593 -36.50 -0.44 35.71
N LEU A 594 -36.14 0.79 35.37
CA LEU A 594 -35.35 1.08 34.18
C LEU A 594 -33.96 0.45 34.27
N ILE A 595 -33.33 0.39 35.44
CA ILE A 595 -32.04 -0.30 35.66
C ILE A 595 -32.16 -1.78 35.34
N LEU A 596 -33.18 -2.45 35.86
CA LEU A 596 -33.42 -3.86 35.60
C LEU A 596 -33.60 -4.11 34.11
N THR A 597 -34.50 -3.36 33.48
CA THR A 597 -34.78 -3.50 32.06
C THR A 597 -33.54 -3.15 31.21
N ALA A 598 -32.82 -2.07 31.52
CA ALA A 598 -31.64 -1.64 30.78
C ALA A 598 -30.45 -2.61 30.97
N SER A 599 -30.31 -3.22 32.15
CA SER A 599 -29.30 -4.23 32.43
C SER A 599 -29.55 -5.53 31.67
N MET A 600 -30.79 -6.03 31.68
CA MET A 600 -31.20 -7.19 30.88
C MET A 600 -30.99 -6.97 29.37
N ASN A 601 -30.90 -5.70 28.95
CA ASN A 601 -30.67 -5.28 27.58
C ASN A 601 -29.23 -4.75 27.33
N GLU A 602 -28.29 -4.95 28.25
CA GLU A 602 -26.88 -4.55 28.07
C GLU A 602 -26.72 -3.07 27.64
N MET A 603 -27.38 -2.15 28.35
CA MET A 603 -27.32 -0.70 28.08
C MET A 603 -26.53 0.07 29.17
N PRO A 604 -25.18 -0.04 29.21
CA PRO A 604 -24.33 0.52 30.27
C PRO A 604 -24.63 1.98 30.63
N GLU A 605 -24.70 2.83 29.60
CA GLU A 605 -24.83 4.27 29.78
C GLU A 605 -26.22 4.64 30.33
N LEU A 606 -27.26 3.93 29.89
CA LEU A 606 -28.62 4.12 30.40
C LEU A 606 -28.74 3.61 31.83
N VAL A 607 -28.07 2.51 32.16
CA VAL A 607 -27.95 2.00 33.53
C VAL A 607 -27.27 3.06 34.41
N SER A 608 -26.13 3.62 33.99
CA SER A 608 -25.46 4.70 34.71
C SER A 608 -26.31 5.96 34.87
N LEU A 609 -27.04 6.37 33.82
CA LEU A 609 -27.97 7.50 33.89
C LEU A 609 -29.11 7.26 34.87
N ALA A 610 -29.70 6.05 34.85
CA ALA A 610 -30.76 5.68 35.77
C ALA A 610 -30.26 5.64 37.22
N PHE A 611 -29.06 5.12 37.46
CA PHE A 611 -28.44 5.18 38.79
C PHE A 611 -28.15 6.59 39.27
N ALA A 612 -27.71 7.49 38.38
CA ALA A 612 -27.48 8.87 38.73
C ALA A 612 -28.77 9.60 39.15
N ALA A 613 -29.94 9.11 38.72
CA ALA A 613 -31.25 9.61 39.14
C ALA A 613 -31.73 9.05 40.49
N ILE A 614 -31.09 7.99 41.01
CA ILE A 614 -31.44 7.38 42.31
C ILE A 614 -30.60 7.98 43.42
N GLN A 615 -31.28 8.48 44.44
CA GLN A 615 -30.67 8.74 45.73
C GLN A 615 -30.87 7.52 46.63
N ILE A 616 -29.78 6.84 47.02
CA ILE A 616 -29.85 5.72 47.96
C ILE A 616 -30.28 6.25 49.32
N ASP A 617 -31.36 5.70 49.87
CA ASP A 617 -31.84 5.97 51.22
C ASP A 617 -32.23 4.66 51.92
N CYS A 618 -32.66 4.74 53.17
CA CYS A 618 -33.03 3.55 53.94
C CYS A 618 -34.30 2.86 53.43
N ASP A 619 -35.16 3.56 52.70
CA ASP A 619 -36.45 3.06 52.24
C ASP A 619 -36.29 2.25 50.94
N ASN A 620 -35.40 2.68 50.04
CA ASN A 620 -35.15 2.02 48.76
C ASN A 620 -33.94 1.05 48.75
N TYR A 621 -33.14 1.02 49.83
CA TYR A 621 -31.89 0.24 49.90
C TYR A 621 -32.06 -1.25 49.53
N PHE A 622 -33.05 -1.92 50.09
CA PHE A 622 -33.26 -3.35 49.86
C PHE A 622 -33.81 -3.65 48.47
N GLU A 623 -34.63 -2.76 47.92
CA GLU A 623 -35.18 -2.87 46.58
C GLU A 623 -34.07 -2.76 45.53
N ILE A 624 -33.19 -1.77 45.68
CA ILE A 624 -32.03 -1.59 44.82
C ILE A 624 -31.10 -2.80 44.95
N ALA A 625 -30.82 -3.26 46.18
CA ALA A 625 -29.92 -4.39 46.43
C ALA A 625 -30.37 -5.65 45.68
N ASN A 626 -31.66 -5.97 45.74
CA ASN A 626 -32.23 -7.15 45.09
C ASN A 626 -32.35 -7.02 43.57
N SER A 627 -32.20 -5.81 43.03
CA SER A 627 -32.26 -5.53 41.61
C SER A 627 -30.89 -5.57 40.92
N LEU A 628 -29.80 -5.72 41.67
CA LEU A 628 -28.44 -5.74 41.13
C LEU A 628 -27.94 -7.16 40.87
N ASP A 629 -27.25 -7.31 39.74
CA ASP A 629 -26.37 -8.46 39.51
C ASP A 629 -24.97 -8.14 40.03
N PHE A 630 -24.58 -8.77 41.14
CA PHE A 630 -23.31 -8.50 41.83
C PHE A 630 -22.07 -9.07 41.13
N GLU A 631 -22.27 -9.89 40.10
CA GLU A 631 -21.18 -10.43 39.26
C GLU A 631 -20.98 -9.60 37.98
N ASN A 632 -21.88 -8.66 37.68
CA ASN A 632 -21.80 -7.84 36.48
C ASN A 632 -21.02 -6.54 36.73
N ASP A 633 -19.89 -6.40 36.03
CA ASP A 633 -18.94 -5.28 36.16
C ASP A 633 -19.57 -3.90 35.89
N LEU A 634 -20.68 -3.86 35.13
CA LEU A 634 -21.46 -2.64 34.87
C LEU A 634 -21.99 -1.97 36.15
N PHE A 635 -22.15 -2.74 37.23
CA PHE A 635 -22.68 -2.26 38.50
C PHE A 635 -21.61 -1.92 39.53
N SER A 636 -20.32 -1.98 39.18
CA SER A 636 -19.20 -1.84 40.12
C SER A 636 -19.29 -0.57 40.99
N ASP A 637 -19.49 0.61 40.38
CA ASP A 637 -19.60 1.89 41.10
C ASP A 637 -20.83 1.93 42.03
N VAL A 638 -21.94 1.36 41.59
CA VAL A 638 -23.19 1.33 42.35
C VAL A 638 -23.08 0.38 43.53
N ILE A 639 -22.56 -0.82 43.29
CA ILE A 639 -22.30 -1.81 44.33
C ILE A 639 -21.40 -1.19 45.39
N GLN A 640 -20.38 -0.43 44.98
CA GLN A 640 -19.51 0.28 45.91
C GLN A 640 -20.29 1.32 46.74
N ASN A 641 -21.11 2.16 46.11
CA ASN A 641 -21.94 3.14 46.80
C ASN A 641 -22.95 2.51 47.77
N MET A 642 -23.56 1.37 47.40
CA MET A 642 -24.44 0.61 48.28
C MET A 642 -23.70 0.06 49.48
N ILE A 643 -22.50 -0.50 49.28
CA ILE A 643 -21.68 -0.99 50.38
C ILE A 643 -21.31 0.17 51.33
N ASP A 644 -20.89 1.32 50.80
CA ASP A 644 -20.61 2.53 51.58
C ASP A 644 -21.83 3.01 52.38
N PHE A 645 -22.99 3.10 51.73
CA PHE A 645 -24.24 3.52 52.37
C PHE A 645 -24.69 2.54 53.47
N GLY A 646 -24.67 1.24 53.18
CA GLY A 646 -25.09 0.18 54.10
C GLY A 646 -24.22 0.10 55.35
N VAL A 647 -22.92 0.35 55.23
CA VAL A 647 -22.00 0.47 56.37
C VAL A 647 -22.33 1.71 57.22
N HIS A 648 -22.56 2.86 56.56
CA HIS A 648 -22.84 4.12 57.23
C HIS A 648 -24.17 4.08 58.01
N HIS A 649 -25.22 3.52 57.39
CA HIS A 649 -26.59 3.48 57.93
C HIS A 649 -26.98 2.11 58.54
N ARG A 650 -25.99 1.26 58.89
CA ARG A 650 -26.22 -0.11 59.39
C ARG A 650 -27.19 -0.23 60.57
N HIS A 651 -27.16 0.75 61.48
CA HIS A 651 -28.03 0.78 62.65
C HIS A 651 -29.46 1.15 62.30
N GLU A 652 -29.67 1.74 61.14
CA GLU A 652 -30.98 2.09 60.62
C GLU A 652 -31.58 0.97 59.77
N LEU A 653 -30.76 0.38 58.89
CA LEU A 653 -31.13 -0.69 57.96
C LEU A 653 -31.29 -2.07 58.64
N PHE A 654 -30.47 -2.38 59.64
CA PHE A 654 -30.38 -3.73 60.23
C PHE A 654 -30.84 -3.78 61.70
N LYS A 655 -31.87 -3.00 62.05
CA LYS A 655 -32.45 -2.99 63.41
C LYS A 655 -33.00 -4.35 63.83
N GLU A 656 -33.52 -5.11 62.87
CA GLU A 656 -34.07 -6.44 63.09
C GLU A 656 -33.24 -7.48 62.36
N ALA A 657 -32.93 -8.61 63.01
CA ALA A 657 -32.16 -9.69 62.40
C ALA A 657 -32.82 -10.23 61.10
N ALA A 658 -34.14 -10.09 60.97
CA ALA A 658 -34.89 -10.50 59.80
C ALA A 658 -34.58 -9.66 58.55
N THR A 659 -34.17 -8.39 58.67
CA THR A 659 -33.88 -7.54 57.49
C THR A 659 -32.56 -7.91 56.82
N VAL A 660 -31.63 -8.52 57.55
CA VAL A 660 -30.36 -9.03 57.00
C VAL A 660 -30.62 -10.15 55.96
N HIS A 661 -31.67 -10.95 56.15
CA HIS A 661 -32.06 -12.01 55.22
C HIS A 661 -32.68 -11.50 53.92
N GLN A 662 -32.98 -10.19 53.82
CA GLN A 662 -33.49 -9.57 52.60
C GLN A 662 -32.37 -9.14 51.63
N LEU A 663 -31.10 -9.26 52.03
CA LEU A 663 -29.97 -8.91 51.18
C LEU A 663 -29.50 -10.11 50.35
N PRO A 664 -29.12 -9.88 49.08
CA PRO A 664 -28.40 -10.86 48.29
C PRO A 664 -27.09 -11.27 48.96
N LEU A 665 -26.81 -12.58 48.96
CA LEU A 665 -25.62 -13.15 49.59
C LEU A 665 -24.30 -12.50 49.14
N PRO A 666 -24.10 -12.13 47.86
CA PRO A 666 -22.89 -11.43 47.43
C PRO A 666 -22.71 -10.05 48.09
N LEU A 667 -23.79 -9.26 48.20
CA LEU A 667 -23.74 -7.96 48.88
C LEU A 667 -23.48 -8.12 50.37
N LEU A 668 -24.15 -9.08 51.00
CA LEU A 668 -23.95 -9.39 52.41
C LEU A 668 -22.49 -9.74 52.70
N HIS A 669 -21.87 -10.57 51.86
CA HIS A 669 -20.46 -10.91 51.99
C HIS A 669 -19.56 -9.66 51.84
N LYS A 670 -19.78 -8.82 50.83
CA LYS A 670 -19.01 -7.58 50.64
C LYS A 670 -19.17 -6.59 51.80
N LEU A 671 -20.37 -6.47 52.37
CA LEU A 671 -20.64 -5.66 53.58
C LEU A 671 -19.88 -6.20 54.80
N PHE A 672 -19.91 -7.52 55.04
CA PHE A 672 -19.18 -8.15 56.14
C PHE A 672 -17.67 -7.96 56.01
N VAL A 673 -17.12 -8.16 54.81
CA VAL A 673 -15.69 -7.94 54.54
C VAL A 673 -15.31 -6.49 54.84
N LYS A 674 -16.11 -5.52 54.40
CA LYS A 674 -15.82 -4.10 54.66
C LYS A 674 -15.96 -3.74 56.14
N LEU A 675 -16.98 -4.23 56.83
CA LEU A 675 -17.16 -4.03 58.28
C LEU A 675 -16.04 -4.70 59.11
N ALA A 676 -15.52 -5.84 58.67
CA ALA A 676 -14.40 -6.51 59.33
C ALA A 676 -13.06 -5.78 59.11
N ASN A 677 -12.96 -4.99 58.03
CA ASN A 677 -11.79 -4.19 57.68
C ASN A 677 -11.84 -2.75 58.24
N MET A 678 -12.93 -2.37 58.90
CA MET A 678 -13.10 -1.10 59.62
C MET A 678 -12.94 -1.31 61.12
#